data_AF-A0A7G2RPH3-F1
#
_entry.id   AF-A0A7G2RPH3-F1
#
_cell.length_a   1.000
_cell.length_b   1.000
_cell.length_c   1.000
_cell.angle_alpha   90.00
_cell.angle_beta   90.00
_cell.angle_gamma   90.00
#
_symmetry.space_group_name_H-M   'P 1'
#
loop_
_entity.id
_entity.type
_entity.pdbx_description
1 polymer ?
#
loop_
_entity_poly.entity_id
_entity_poly.type
_entity_poly.pdbx_seq_one_letter_code
_entity_poly.pdbx_strand_id
1 'polypeptide(L)'
;MKIRSIHIYNHDGQRRDLTFKVEGLNVITGRSSTGKSALSEIIEYCMGRSSFNVPEGVIRDKVAWFAVIYQFEKEQILIAKPSPPSGGASCSTAMLRRGVQLQAPELMNLAVNADDNSVVELLSRLLGIPENRTDVALEHSRDSYEANVKHTFYYLFQKQGLIANKDQLFYRQNEQYQPQAIRDTLPILLGVSSHDRYELESRLRTAQRDLRINKKQLEQARNAVDTSHEQAIGLYSEARSVGVIGDEGSPNADGIINALRSALSWKPEKVPDDDGSRISLLEEEISQLRQDRRDIQARIDAARQFAKRAGGYENEASEQLDRLASIKALPKNPDSGEWQWPFSERNLAMESPVAAALLNELESLDRELRIATGQRPKLEAYLAELTSKVDGAAGAIRQKEAELSAAISANEAISQMGNRNNAAARVVGRISLFMETLLPNEELARLEAQNRRLNNKVEQLEDQIGADDSDERLTSILNNISANLSRYIQKFDAEFSPYPARLNLPQLTIIFDRPERPVPMGRTGGGENHLAYHLSALLALHLFAAKNNRPIPRFLMIDQPTQVYFPSEQVYSDADGSVQKTEADADLDAVRRLFELLLKFTQDEVPGFQLIVTEHANLRDHWFQEALVEQPWTKPPALVPEEWQSR
;
A
#
# COMPACT_ATOMS: atom_id res chain seq x y z
N MET A 1 -16.03 -6.53 -23.95
CA MET A 1 -17.42 -6.21 -23.55
C MET A 1 -17.78 -4.81 -24.02
N LYS A 2 -18.93 -4.65 -24.67
CA LYS A 2 -19.54 -3.38 -25.15
C LYS A 2 -21.06 -3.47 -24.98
N ILE A 3 -21.80 -2.38 -25.16
CA ILE A 3 -23.27 -2.34 -25.04
C ILE A 3 -23.91 -2.47 -26.43
N ARG A 4 -24.70 -3.51 -26.68
CA ARG A 4 -25.44 -3.67 -27.94
C ARG A 4 -26.76 -2.93 -27.91
N SER A 5 -27.53 -3.12 -26.83
CA SER A 5 -28.86 -2.55 -26.69
C SER A 5 -29.35 -2.55 -25.25
N ILE A 6 -30.25 -1.62 -24.94
CA ILE A 6 -31.00 -1.52 -23.70
C ILE A 6 -32.48 -1.74 -24.03
N HIS A 7 -33.16 -2.50 -23.19
CA HIS A 7 -34.58 -2.81 -23.32
C HIS A 7 -35.28 -2.59 -21.99
N ILE A 8 -36.41 -1.90 -22.02
CA ILE A 8 -37.27 -1.76 -20.85
C ILE A 8 -38.66 -2.30 -21.18
N TYR A 9 -39.32 -2.87 -20.18
CA TYR A 9 -40.62 -3.52 -20.32
C TYR A 9 -41.58 -2.91 -19.32
N ASN A 10 -42.78 -2.53 -19.74
CA ASN A 10 -43.81 -2.09 -18.82
C ASN A 10 -44.55 -3.28 -18.18
N HIS A 11 -45.51 -2.98 -17.31
CA HIS A 11 -46.34 -4.00 -16.65
C HIS A 11 -47.32 -4.71 -17.59
N ASP A 12 -47.67 -4.10 -18.73
CA ASP A 12 -48.65 -4.61 -19.71
C ASP A 12 -48.03 -5.39 -20.87
N GLY A 13 -46.71 -5.59 -20.88
CA GLY A 13 -46.00 -6.32 -21.95
C GLY A 13 -45.47 -5.48 -23.10
N GLN A 14 -45.69 -4.16 -23.09
CA GLN A 14 -45.05 -3.24 -24.03
C GLN A 14 -43.55 -3.13 -23.73
N ARG A 15 -42.75 -2.97 -24.80
CA ARG A 15 -41.29 -2.92 -24.74
C ARG A 15 -40.75 -1.73 -25.52
N ARG A 16 -39.73 -1.08 -24.97
CA ARG A 16 -38.96 -0.03 -25.64
C ARG A 16 -37.51 -0.48 -25.79
N ASP A 17 -37.03 -0.48 -27.03
CA ASP A 17 -35.71 -0.95 -27.43
C ASP A 17 -34.83 0.23 -27.85
N LEU A 18 -33.64 0.35 -27.27
CA LEU A 18 -32.62 1.33 -27.64
C LEU A 18 -31.38 0.58 -28.12
N THR A 19 -31.04 0.71 -29.41
CA THR A 19 -29.95 -0.05 -30.04
C THR A 19 -28.76 0.84 -30.34
N PHE A 20 -27.57 0.44 -29.90
CA PHE A 20 -26.33 1.20 -30.10
C PHE A 20 -25.49 0.62 -31.23
N LYS A 21 -24.66 1.49 -31.83
CA LYS A 21 -23.50 1.06 -32.59
C LYS A 21 -22.48 0.49 -31.62
N VAL A 22 -22.05 -0.75 -31.84
CA VAL A 22 -21.09 -1.46 -30.96
C VAL A 22 -19.65 -0.97 -31.12
N GLU A 23 -19.44 0.13 -31.83
CA GLU A 23 -18.17 0.81 -32.01
C GLU A 23 -18.43 2.26 -32.45
N GLY A 24 -17.46 3.12 -32.19
CA GLY A 24 -17.57 4.53 -32.49
C GLY A 24 -18.31 5.33 -31.43
N LEU A 25 -18.60 6.58 -31.79
CA LEU A 25 -19.37 7.52 -31.00
C LEU A 25 -20.88 7.28 -31.19
N ASN A 26 -21.59 7.16 -30.07
CA ASN A 26 -23.04 7.09 -29.99
C ASN A 26 -23.53 8.29 -29.18
N VAL A 27 -24.38 9.13 -29.74
CA VAL A 27 -24.93 10.30 -29.06
C VAL A 27 -26.45 10.19 -28.92
N ILE A 28 -26.96 10.43 -27.72
CA ILE A 28 -28.39 10.52 -27.43
C ILE A 28 -28.68 11.95 -27.00
N THR A 29 -29.31 12.72 -27.89
CA THR A 29 -29.66 14.12 -27.64
C THR A 29 -31.12 14.28 -27.23
N GLY A 30 -31.47 15.39 -26.59
CA GLY A 30 -32.87 15.77 -26.38
C GLY A 30 -33.13 16.55 -25.09
N ARG A 31 -34.38 16.95 -24.87
CA ARG A 31 -34.85 17.75 -23.72
C ARG A 31 -34.48 17.16 -22.37
N SER A 32 -34.37 18.02 -21.37
CA SER A 32 -34.31 17.63 -19.95
C SER A 32 -35.49 16.72 -19.55
N SER A 33 -35.27 15.92 -18.51
CA SER A 33 -36.32 15.04 -17.94
C SER A 33 -36.93 14.01 -18.89
N THR A 34 -36.14 13.50 -19.85
CA THR A 34 -36.52 12.46 -20.83
C THR A 34 -35.98 11.06 -20.49
N GLY A 35 -35.22 10.93 -19.40
CA GLY A 35 -34.68 9.65 -18.90
C GLY A 35 -33.27 9.29 -19.39
N LYS A 36 -32.57 10.18 -20.10
CA LYS A 36 -31.22 9.94 -20.63
C LYS A 36 -30.21 9.49 -19.55
N SER A 37 -30.12 10.22 -18.44
CA SER A 37 -29.18 9.90 -17.34
C SER A 37 -29.44 8.53 -16.71
N ALA A 38 -30.68 8.03 -16.75
CA ALA A 38 -31.05 6.73 -16.20
C ALA A 38 -30.44 5.55 -16.98
N LEU A 39 -29.99 5.75 -18.22
CA LEU A 39 -29.34 4.70 -19.02
C LEU A 39 -28.09 4.14 -18.32
N SER A 40 -27.31 5.00 -17.67
CA SER A 40 -26.11 4.58 -16.94
C SER A 40 -26.45 3.71 -15.72
N GLU A 41 -27.52 4.06 -15.00
CA GLU A 41 -28.04 3.29 -13.86
C GLU A 41 -28.59 1.93 -14.31
N ILE A 42 -29.26 1.87 -15.47
CA ILE A 42 -29.77 0.62 -16.05
C ILE A 42 -28.63 -0.32 -16.42
N ILE A 43 -27.58 0.21 -17.07
CA ILE A 43 -26.39 -0.58 -17.43
C ILE A 43 -25.72 -1.12 -16.16
N GLU A 44 -25.46 -0.27 -15.16
CA GLU A 44 -24.81 -0.70 -13.91
C GLU A 44 -25.67 -1.72 -13.15
N TYR A 45 -26.99 -1.51 -13.09
CA TYR A 45 -27.92 -2.44 -12.46
C TYR A 45 -27.84 -3.83 -13.12
N CYS A 46 -27.87 -3.88 -14.46
CA CYS A 46 -27.77 -5.12 -15.22
C CYS A 46 -26.34 -5.72 -15.24
N MET A 47 -25.32 -5.04 -14.71
CA MET A 47 -23.97 -5.61 -14.51
C MET A 47 -23.82 -6.33 -13.15
N GLY A 48 -24.92 -6.61 -12.44
CA GLY A 48 -24.93 -7.39 -11.19
C GLY A 48 -24.89 -6.53 -9.92
N ARG A 49 -25.40 -5.30 -9.97
CA ARG A 49 -25.55 -4.42 -8.81
C ARG A 49 -26.89 -4.69 -8.12
N SER A 50 -26.87 -4.90 -6.80
CA SER A 50 -28.08 -5.17 -6.01
C SER A 50 -28.88 -3.92 -5.69
N SER A 51 -28.21 -2.81 -5.35
CA SER A 51 -28.87 -1.52 -5.10
C SER A 51 -29.47 -0.97 -6.37
N PHE A 52 -30.73 -0.54 -6.30
CA PHE A 52 -31.46 -0.02 -7.44
C PHE A 52 -31.45 1.52 -7.41
N ASN A 53 -30.63 2.10 -8.30
CA ASN A 53 -30.35 3.54 -8.32
C ASN A 53 -31.00 4.29 -9.48
N VAL A 54 -31.79 3.60 -10.33
CA VAL A 54 -32.60 4.25 -11.35
C VAL A 54 -33.49 5.31 -10.67
N PRO A 55 -33.57 6.57 -11.15
CA PRO A 55 -34.30 7.65 -10.46
C PRO A 55 -35.77 7.31 -10.19
N GLU A 56 -36.31 7.79 -9.06
CA GLU A 56 -37.73 7.65 -8.71
C GLU A 56 -38.67 8.40 -9.68
N GLY A 57 -39.94 8.00 -9.68
CA GLY A 57 -40.98 8.54 -10.55
C GLY A 57 -41.23 7.68 -11.78
N VAL A 58 -41.50 8.33 -12.93
CA VAL A 58 -42.04 7.72 -14.16
C VAL A 58 -41.35 6.41 -14.58
N ILE A 59 -40.03 6.31 -14.41
CA ILE A 59 -39.30 5.09 -14.78
C ILE A 59 -39.59 3.94 -13.82
N ARG A 60 -39.54 4.18 -12.49
CA ARG A 60 -39.85 3.12 -11.51
C ARG A 60 -41.31 2.71 -11.52
N ASP A 61 -42.21 3.66 -11.77
CA ASP A 61 -43.66 3.44 -11.67
C ASP A 61 -44.24 2.69 -12.87
N LYS A 62 -43.58 2.79 -14.03
CA LYS A 62 -44.06 2.23 -15.30
C LYS A 62 -43.26 1.03 -15.79
N VAL A 63 -42.02 0.85 -15.35
CA VAL A 63 -41.12 -0.21 -15.84
C VAL A 63 -41.14 -1.41 -14.89
N ALA A 64 -41.42 -2.59 -15.43
CA ALA A 64 -41.40 -3.87 -14.74
C ALA A 64 -40.03 -4.56 -14.80
N TRP A 65 -39.33 -4.47 -15.93
CA TRP A 65 -38.04 -5.11 -16.16
C TRP A 65 -37.11 -4.21 -16.97
N PHE A 66 -35.81 -4.34 -16.67
CA PHE A 66 -34.71 -3.72 -17.40
C PHE A 66 -33.84 -4.83 -17.97
N ALA A 67 -33.41 -4.72 -19.23
CA ALA A 67 -32.50 -5.67 -19.84
C ALA A 67 -31.42 -4.98 -20.67
N VAL A 68 -30.22 -5.54 -20.65
CA VAL A 68 -29.08 -5.08 -21.45
C VAL A 68 -28.48 -6.28 -22.18
N ILE A 69 -28.23 -6.11 -23.48
CA ILE A 69 -27.45 -7.05 -24.27
C ILE A 69 -26.03 -6.53 -24.37
N TYR A 70 -25.08 -7.27 -23.82
CA TYR A 70 -23.66 -6.99 -23.89
C TYR A 70 -23.02 -7.76 -25.04
N GLN A 71 -22.19 -7.07 -25.83
CA GLN A 71 -21.41 -7.66 -26.92
C GLN A 71 -20.01 -8.03 -26.43
N PHE A 72 -19.63 -9.30 -26.58
CA PHE A 72 -18.26 -9.80 -26.48
C PHE A 72 -17.76 -10.20 -27.87
N GLU A 73 -16.49 -10.61 -27.99
CA GLU A 73 -15.90 -10.94 -29.30
C GLU A 73 -16.59 -12.12 -30.00
N LYS A 74 -16.98 -13.15 -29.22
CA LYS A 74 -17.52 -14.41 -29.75
C LYS A 74 -18.99 -14.66 -29.41
N GLU A 75 -19.55 -13.89 -28.47
CA GLU A 75 -20.91 -14.10 -27.98
C GLU A 75 -21.56 -12.81 -27.47
N GLN A 76 -22.86 -12.88 -27.26
CA GLN A 76 -23.68 -11.88 -26.61
C GLN A 76 -24.23 -12.44 -25.30
N ILE A 77 -24.30 -11.57 -24.29
CA ILE A 77 -24.84 -11.87 -22.97
C ILE A 77 -26.02 -10.95 -22.73
N LEU A 78 -27.21 -11.50 -22.58
CA LEU A 78 -28.38 -10.76 -22.14
C LEU A 78 -28.51 -10.91 -20.62
N ILE A 79 -28.56 -9.78 -19.93
CA ILE A 79 -28.90 -9.72 -18.52
C ILE A 79 -30.15 -8.87 -18.37
N ALA A 80 -31.19 -9.43 -17.75
CA ALA A 80 -32.40 -8.70 -17.42
C ALA A 80 -32.68 -8.77 -15.92
N LYS A 81 -33.06 -7.66 -15.31
CA LYS A 81 -33.41 -7.59 -13.89
C LYS A 81 -34.80 -6.98 -13.72
N PRO A 82 -35.64 -7.52 -12.83
CA PRO A 82 -36.93 -6.91 -12.52
C PRO A 82 -36.74 -5.62 -11.72
N SER A 83 -37.75 -4.75 -11.74
CA SER A 83 -37.88 -3.69 -10.76
C SER A 83 -38.03 -4.29 -9.35
N PRO A 84 -37.42 -3.70 -8.31
CA PRO A 84 -37.57 -4.20 -6.95
C PRO A 84 -39.04 -4.33 -6.52
N PRO A 85 -39.40 -5.41 -5.80
CA PRO A 85 -40.77 -5.59 -5.32
C PRO A 85 -41.17 -4.45 -4.38
N SER A 86 -42.42 -4.01 -4.50
CA SER A 86 -43.02 -2.95 -3.67
C SER A 86 -42.22 -1.64 -3.60
N GLY A 87 -41.46 -1.30 -4.66
CA GLY A 87 -40.65 -0.09 -4.69
C GLY A 87 -39.39 -0.15 -3.81
N GLY A 88 -38.95 -1.36 -3.43
CA GLY A 88 -37.76 -1.54 -2.59
C GLY A 88 -36.47 -0.94 -3.16
N ALA A 89 -35.48 -0.72 -2.31
CA ALA A 89 -34.20 -0.12 -2.70
C ALA A 89 -33.20 -1.10 -3.34
N SER A 90 -33.49 -2.39 -3.39
CA SER A 90 -32.57 -3.41 -3.92
C SER A 90 -33.27 -4.63 -4.50
N CYS A 91 -32.59 -5.31 -5.41
CA CYS A 91 -32.99 -6.59 -5.98
C CYS A 91 -31.74 -7.33 -6.49
N SER A 92 -31.62 -8.60 -6.10
CA SER A 92 -30.46 -9.45 -6.41
C SER A 92 -30.76 -10.53 -7.44
N THR A 93 -31.98 -10.57 -7.98
CA THR A 93 -32.40 -11.57 -8.96
C THR A 93 -32.19 -11.05 -10.39
N ALA A 94 -31.86 -11.97 -11.29
CA ALA A 94 -31.62 -11.67 -12.69
C ALA A 94 -32.08 -12.82 -13.59
N MET A 95 -32.23 -12.48 -14.85
CA MET A 95 -32.28 -13.39 -15.97
C MET A 95 -30.98 -13.26 -16.75
N LEU A 96 -30.37 -14.39 -17.09
CA LEU A 96 -29.13 -14.48 -17.83
C LEU A 96 -29.34 -15.41 -19.03
N ARG A 97 -28.99 -14.92 -20.22
CA ARG A 97 -28.93 -15.72 -21.46
C ARG A 97 -27.62 -15.47 -22.20
N ARG A 98 -27.12 -16.51 -22.86
CA ARG A 98 -25.91 -16.50 -23.68
C ARG A 98 -26.22 -17.02 -25.07
N GLY A 99 -25.59 -16.45 -26.08
CA GLY A 99 -25.72 -16.91 -27.46
C GLY A 99 -24.84 -16.11 -28.40
N VAL A 100 -24.64 -16.59 -29.63
CA VAL A 100 -23.82 -15.87 -30.63
C VAL A 100 -24.49 -14.54 -31.01
N GLN A 101 -25.81 -14.58 -31.22
CA GLN A 101 -26.66 -13.43 -31.47
C GLN A 101 -27.96 -13.61 -30.71
N LEU A 102 -28.27 -12.67 -29.83
CA LEU A 102 -29.45 -12.65 -28.98
C LEU A 102 -30.43 -11.59 -29.46
N GLN A 103 -31.71 -11.91 -29.32
CA GLN A 103 -32.80 -10.95 -29.40
C GLN A 103 -33.40 -10.77 -28.00
N ALA A 104 -33.87 -9.56 -27.72
CA ALA A 104 -34.60 -9.29 -26.50
C ALA A 104 -35.90 -10.13 -26.49
N PRO A 105 -36.16 -10.92 -25.43
CA PRO A 105 -37.38 -11.71 -25.33
C PRO A 105 -38.60 -10.79 -25.17
N GLU A 106 -39.79 -11.36 -25.35
CA GLU A 106 -41.04 -10.73 -24.90
C GLU A 106 -41.18 -10.84 -23.38
N LEU A 107 -42.00 -9.98 -22.76
CA LEU A 107 -42.19 -9.96 -21.30
C LEU A 107 -42.55 -11.34 -20.73
N MET A 108 -43.42 -12.10 -21.39
CA MET A 108 -43.86 -13.43 -20.95
C MET A 108 -42.73 -14.47 -20.89
N ASN A 109 -41.63 -14.23 -21.62
CA ASN A 109 -40.47 -15.10 -21.71
C ASN A 109 -39.33 -14.66 -20.78
N LEU A 110 -39.52 -13.56 -20.03
CA LEU A 110 -38.59 -13.15 -18.97
C LEU A 110 -38.80 -14.04 -17.74
N ALA A 111 -37.71 -14.61 -17.24
CA ALA A 111 -37.74 -15.49 -16.08
C ALA A 111 -36.44 -15.34 -15.27
N VAL A 112 -36.56 -15.31 -13.94
CA VAL A 112 -35.41 -15.31 -13.04
C VAL A 112 -34.73 -16.68 -13.12
N ASN A 113 -33.46 -16.71 -13.53
CA ASN A 113 -32.65 -17.92 -13.61
C ASN A 113 -31.19 -17.71 -13.13
N ALA A 114 -30.89 -16.52 -12.59
CA ALA A 114 -29.58 -16.13 -12.08
C ALA A 114 -29.72 -15.11 -10.94
N ASP A 115 -28.62 -14.84 -10.26
CA ASP A 115 -28.48 -13.79 -9.25
C ASP A 115 -27.30 -12.86 -9.59
N ASP A 116 -27.12 -11.81 -8.78
CA ASP A 116 -26.03 -10.85 -8.94
C ASP A 116 -24.64 -11.51 -8.94
N ASN A 117 -24.43 -12.54 -8.11
CA ASN A 117 -23.15 -13.23 -8.01
C ASN A 117 -22.84 -13.98 -9.31
N SER A 118 -23.82 -14.72 -9.84
CA SER A 118 -23.70 -15.44 -11.11
C SER A 118 -23.43 -14.49 -12.28
N VAL A 119 -24.06 -13.31 -12.27
CA VAL A 119 -23.82 -12.25 -13.27
C VAL A 119 -22.38 -11.72 -13.16
N VAL A 120 -21.94 -11.38 -11.96
CA VAL A 120 -20.59 -10.85 -11.69
C VAL A 120 -19.52 -11.87 -12.08
N GLU A 121 -19.68 -13.13 -11.69
CA GLU A 121 -18.74 -14.21 -12.01
C GLU A 121 -18.63 -14.40 -13.53
N LEU A 122 -19.77 -14.49 -14.23
CA LEU A 122 -19.77 -14.65 -15.69
C LEU A 122 -19.09 -13.48 -16.40
N LEU A 123 -19.48 -12.24 -16.08
CA LEU A 123 -18.93 -11.06 -16.74
C LEU A 123 -17.44 -10.89 -16.44
N SER A 124 -17.00 -11.18 -15.20
CA SER A 124 -15.59 -11.12 -14.80
C SER A 124 -14.75 -12.13 -15.59
N ARG A 125 -15.21 -13.38 -15.66
CA ARG A 125 -14.56 -14.44 -16.44
C ARG A 125 -14.47 -14.11 -17.93
N LEU A 126 -15.56 -13.61 -18.53
CA LEU A 126 -15.58 -13.24 -19.95
C LEU A 126 -14.72 -12.01 -20.27
N LEU A 127 -14.50 -11.12 -19.30
CA LEU A 127 -13.55 -10.01 -19.41
C LEU A 127 -12.09 -10.46 -19.22
N GLY A 128 -11.86 -11.64 -18.64
CA GLY A 128 -10.52 -12.10 -18.28
C GLY A 128 -9.99 -11.45 -17.00
N ILE A 129 -10.89 -11.03 -16.09
CA ILE A 129 -10.47 -10.59 -14.75
C ILE A 129 -10.06 -11.85 -13.96
N PRO A 130 -8.85 -11.90 -13.38
CA PRO A 130 -8.36 -13.10 -12.71
C PRO A 130 -9.20 -13.47 -11.48
N GLU A 131 -9.59 -14.75 -11.37
CA GLU A 131 -10.30 -15.36 -10.23
C GLU A 131 -9.34 -15.50 -9.03
N ASN A 132 -9.10 -14.39 -8.32
CA ASN A 132 -8.19 -14.36 -7.17
C ASN A 132 -8.95 -14.67 -5.88
N ARG A 133 -9.20 -15.96 -5.60
CA ARG A 133 -9.64 -16.40 -4.27
C ARG A 133 -8.45 -16.41 -3.32
N THR A 134 -8.42 -15.48 -2.37
CA THR A 134 -7.57 -15.63 -1.18
C THR A 134 -8.26 -16.57 -0.21
N ASP A 135 -7.63 -17.69 0.14
CA ASP A 135 -8.00 -18.47 1.32
C ASP A 135 -7.59 -17.67 2.57
N VAL A 136 -8.49 -16.81 3.06
CA VAL A 136 -8.30 -16.13 4.36
C VAL A 136 -8.93 -16.99 5.44
N ALA A 137 -8.15 -17.35 6.47
CA ALA A 137 -8.66 -18.02 7.66
C ALA A 137 -9.76 -17.16 8.32
N LEU A 138 -10.84 -17.82 8.76
CA LEU A 138 -12.12 -17.30 9.27
C LEU A 138 -12.05 -16.25 10.41
N GLU A 139 -10.87 -15.85 10.88
CA GLU A 139 -10.67 -15.00 12.07
C GLU A 139 -10.31 -13.52 11.77
N HIS A 140 -10.28 -13.11 10.50
CA HIS A 140 -10.01 -11.70 10.13
C HIS A 140 -11.26 -10.99 9.60
N SER A 141 -11.55 -9.79 10.15
CA SER A 141 -12.61 -8.87 9.69
C SER A 141 -12.23 -8.11 8.40
N ARG A 142 -11.32 -8.65 7.58
CA ARG A 142 -10.95 -8.09 6.29
C ARG A 142 -11.49 -9.03 5.22
N ASP A 143 -12.46 -8.54 4.45
CA ASP A 143 -12.92 -9.22 3.25
C ASP A 143 -11.74 -9.41 2.29
N SER A 144 -11.52 -10.65 1.89
CA SER A 144 -10.69 -11.02 0.73
C SER A 144 -11.11 -10.20 -0.48
N TYR A 145 -10.26 -9.30 -0.99
CA TYR A 145 -10.58 -8.52 -2.17
C TYR A 145 -10.31 -9.34 -3.44
N GLU A 146 -11.36 -9.91 -4.00
CA GLU A 146 -11.34 -10.50 -5.34
C GLU A 146 -11.72 -9.43 -6.37
N ALA A 147 -10.76 -9.01 -7.20
CA ALA A 147 -11.04 -8.11 -8.31
C ALA A 147 -12.06 -8.76 -9.24
N ASN A 148 -13.23 -8.14 -9.38
CA ASN A 148 -14.30 -8.55 -10.29
C ASN A 148 -14.82 -7.37 -11.12
N VAL A 149 -15.80 -7.63 -12.00
CA VAL A 149 -16.36 -6.65 -12.94
C VAL A 149 -16.89 -5.38 -12.27
N LYS A 150 -17.34 -5.43 -11.01
CA LYS A 150 -17.86 -4.24 -10.29
C LYS A 150 -16.80 -3.16 -10.12
N HIS A 151 -15.53 -3.54 -10.00
CA HIS A 151 -14.42 -2.59 -9.88
C HIS A 151 -14.10 -1.87 -11.18
N THR A 152 -14.67 -2.31 -12.31
CA THR A 152 -14.53 -1.59 -13.58
C THR A 152 -15.46 -0.37 -13.64
N PHE A 153 -16.55 -0.33 -12.84
CA PHE A 153 -17.55 0.74 -12.89
C PHE A 153 -16.96 2.13 -12.65
N TYR A 154 -15.90 2.22 -11.84
CA TYR A 154 -15.16 3.47 -11.57
C TYR A 154 -14.65 4.17 -12.83
N TYR A 155 -14.41 3.39 -13.89
CA TYR A 155 -13.79 3.83 -15.15
C TYR A 155 -14.76 3.81 -16.34
N LEU A 156 -16.01 3.37 -16.15
CA LEU A 156 -17.00 3.22 -17.23
C LEU A 156 -18.07 4.31 -17.26
N PHE A 157 -18.25 5.03 -16.15
CA PHE A 157 -19.32 6.01 -16.00
C PHE A 157 -18.78 7.38 -15.60
N GLN A 158 -19.13 8.41 -16.37
CA GLN A 158 -18.98 9.82 -16.02
C GLN A 158 -20.37 10.44 -15.93
N LYS A 159 -20.88 10.56 -14.71
CA LYS A 159 -22.20 11.16 -14.44
C LYS A 159 -22.09 12.68 -14.55
N GLN A 160 -23.22 13.35 -14.82
CA GLN A 160 -23.30 14.80 -14.94
C GLN A 160 -22.61 15.55 -13.79
N GLY A 161 -22.90 15.19 -12.53
CA GLY A 161 -22.30 15.84 -11.36
C GLY A 161 -20.83 15.48 -11.08
N LEU A 162 -20.28 14.47 -11.76
CA LEU A 162 -18.88 14.04 -11.61
C LEU A 162 -17.97 14.75 -12.61
N ILE A 163 -18.48 15.03 -13.81
CA ILE A 163 -17.63 15.41 -14.95
C ILE A 163 -16.92 16.75 -14.77
N ALA A 164 -17.53 17.68 -14.03
CA ALA A 164 -16.94 18.97 -13.65
C ALA A 164 -16.52 19.00 -12.16
N ASN A 165 -16.41 17.84 -11.50
CA ASN A 165 -16.08 17.76 -10.09
C ASN A 165 -14.58 17.95 -9.87
N LYS A 166 -14.22 18.88 -8.98
CA LYS A 166 -12.81 19.17 -8.65
C LYS A 166 -12.19 18.17 -7.66
N ASP A 167 -12.99 17.57 -6.79
CA ASP A 167 -12.53 16.79 -5.64
C ASP A 167 -12.49 15.28 -5.92
N GLN A 168 -13.27 14.81 -6.89
CA GLN A 168 -13.38 13.40 -7.28
C GLN A 168 -12.94 13.23 -8.73
N LEU A 169 -12.18 12.17 -9.03
CA LEU A 169 -11.77 11.83 -10.39
C LEU A 169 -12.55 10.62 -10.94
N PHE A 170 -12.73 9.59 -10.11
CA PHE A 170 -13.40 8.36 -10.50
C PHE A 170 -14.81 8.26 -9.93
N TYR A 171 -15.67 7.54 -10.63
CA TYR A 171 -17.04 7.30 -10.18
C TYR A 171 -17.04 6.58 -8.82
N ARG A 172 -17.93 6.99 -7.90
CA ARG A 172 -18.08 6.43 -6.54
C ARG A 172 -16.83 6.52 -5.64
N GLN A 173 -15.82 7.28 -6.05
CA GLN A 173 -14.58 7.44 -5.30
C GLN A 173 -14.81 7.98 -3.88
N ASN A 174 -15.84 8.77 -3.64
CA ASN A 174 -16.15 9.35 -2.31
C ASN A 174 -16.94 8.42 -1.37
N GLU A 175 -17.42 7.27 -1.85
CA GLU A 175 -18.17 6.33 -1.03
C GLU A 175 -17.25 5.58 -0.05
N GLN A 176 -17.82 5.11 1.05
CA GLN A 176 -17.06 4.38 2.07
C GLN A 176 -16.37 3.15 1.47
N TYR A 177 -15.11 2.93 1.83
CA TYR A 177 -14.24 1.82 1.37
C TYR A 177 -13.84 1.84 -0.11
N GLN A 178 -14.53 2.59 -0.99
CA GLN A 178 -14.23 2.62 -2.42
C GLN A 178 -12.86 3.21 -2.78
N PRO A 179 -12.32 4.26 -2.12
CA PRO A 179 -10.95 4.69 -2.36
C PRO A 179 -9.93 3.57 -2.21
N GLN A 180 -10.13 2.72 -1.19
CA GLN A 180 -9.24 1.60 -0.94
C GLN A 180 -9.44 0.51 -1.99
N ALA A 181 -10.69 0.19 -2.34
CA ALA A 181 -11.01 -0.74 -3.42
C ALA A 181 -10.35 -0.32 -4.76
N ILE A 182 -10.37 0.97 -5.11
CA ILE A 182 -9.71 1.47 -6.33
C ILE A 182 -8.20 1.25 -6.27
N ARG A 183 -7.55 1.61 -5.14
CA ARG A 183 -6.10 1.41 -4.95
C ARG A 183 -5.69 -0.05 -5.06
N ASP A 184 -6.50 -0.95 -4.53
CA ASP A 184 -6.18 -2.37 -4.47
C ASP A 184 -6.49 -3.09 -5.80
N THR A 185 -7.54 -2.67 -6.52
CA THR A 185 -8.02 -3.38 -7.72
C THR A 185 -7.55 -2.77 -9.04
N LEU A 186 -7.24 -1.47 -9.12
CA LEU A 186 -6.71 -0.88 -10.35
C LEU A 186 -5.40 -1.54 -10.81
N PRO A 187 -4.40 -1.80 -9.93
CA PRO A 187 -3.18 -2.49 -10.35
C PRO A 187 -3.46 -3.86 -10.98
N ILE A 188 -4.39 -4.63 -10.38
CA ILE A 188 -4.81 -5.94 -10.88
C ILE A 188 -5.45 -5.81 -12.27
N LEU A 189 -6.36 -4.85 -12.43
CA LEU A 189 -6.99 -4.55 -13.72
C LEU A 189 -5.99 -4.03 -14.76
N LEU A 190 -4.89 -3.42 -14.36
CA LEU A 190 -3.79 -3.01 -15.24
C LEU A 190 -2.79 -4.14 -15.53
N GLY A 191 -2.98 -5.32 -14.93
CA GLY A 191 -2.15 -6.50 -15.16
C GLY A 191 -0.90 -6.57 -14.28
N VAL A 192 -0.84 -5.80 -13.20
CA VAL A 192 0.17 -5.93 -12.15
C VAL A 192 -0.37 -6.92 -11.13
N SER A 193 0.23 -8.11 -11.06
CA SER A 193 -0.18 -9.18 -10.16
C SER A 193 0.25 -8.85 -8.74
N SER A 194 -0.60 -8.12 -8.02
CA SER A 194 -0.39 -7.75 -6.63
C SER A 194 -0.66 -8.90 -5.64
N HIS A 195 -1.13 -10.06 -6.11
CA HIS A 195 -1.61 -11.15 -5.23
C HIS A 195 -0.50 -11.77 -4.39
N ASP A 196 0.61 -12.18 -5.02
CA ASP A 196 1.77 -12.73 -4.30
C ASP A 196 2.30 -11.68 -3.33
N ARG A 197 2.41 -10.42 -3.76
CA ARG A 197 2.90 -9.34 -2.92
C ARG A 197 2.01 -9.03 -1.71
N TYR A 198 0.71 -8.84 -1.90
CA TYR A 198 -0.20 -8.54 -0.79
C TYR A 198 -0.28 -9.70 0.21
N GLU A 199 -0.24 -10.94 -0.29
CA GLU A 199 -0.16 -12.11 0.57
C GLU A 199 1.17 -12.13 1.35
N LEU A 200 2.29 -11.86 0.68
CA LEU A 200 3.61 -11.73 1.31
C LEU A 200 3.65 -10.60 2.36
N GLU A 201 3.11 -9.43 2.05
CA GLU A 201 3.02 -8.29 2.97
C GLU A 201 2.11 -8.57 4.18
N SER A 202 1.02 -9.32 3.97
CA SER A 202 0.14 -9.78 5.06
C SER A 202 0.86 -10.79 5.96
N ARG A 203 1.50 -11.80 5.35
CA ARG A 203 2.33 -12.79 6.04
C ARG A 203 3.48 -12.13 6.81
N LEU A 204 4.09 -11.09 6.23
CA LEU A 204 5.15 -10.30 6.84
C LEU A 204 4.65 -9.56 8.07
N ARG A 205 3.51 -8.86 7.97
CA ARG A 205 2.90 -8.16 9.13
C ARG A 205 2.59 -9.12 10.28
N THR A 206 2.05 -10.30 9.98
CA THR A 206 1.79 -11.34 10.99
C THR A 206 3.09 -11.84 11.61
N ALA A 207 4.10 -12.16 10.80
CA ALA A 207 5.40 -12.63 11.29
C ALA A 207 6.12 -11.56 12.14
N GLN A 208 6.06 -10.28 11.77
CA GLN A 208 6.61 -9.16 12.54
C GLN A 208 5.88 -8.97 13.88
N ARG A 209 4.55 -9.13 13.90
CA ARG A 209 3.77 -9.11 15.15
C ARG A 209 4.18 -10.25 16.07
N ASP A 210 4.25 -11.48 15.56
CA ASP A 210 4.65 -12.66 16.33
C ASP A 210 6.07 -12.52 16.87
N LEU A 211 6.99 -12.01 16.04
CA LEU A 211 8.36 -11.71 16.45
C LEU A 211 8.41 -10.70 17.59
N ARG A 212 7.61 -9.63 17.53
CA ARG A 212 7.53 -8.62 18.59
C ARG A 212 7.04 -9.21 19.91
N ILE A 213 6.03 -10.08 19.86
CA ILE A 213 5.50 -10.77 21.06
C ILE A 213 6.56 -11.70 21.65
N ASN A 214 7.20 -12.53 20.81
CA ASN A 214 8.23 -13.46 21.25
C ASN A 214 9.48 -12.74 21.80
N LYS A 215 9.91 -11.61 21.20
CA LYS A 215 11.00 -10.78 21.74
C LYS A 215 10.71 -10.30 23.18
N LYS A 216 9.47 -9.88 23.45
CA LYS A 216 9.06 -9.46 24.80
C LYS A 216 9.10 -10.61 25.80
N GLN A 217 8.63 -11.80 25.41
CA GLN A 217 8.68 -12.99 26.27
C GLN A 217 10.12 -13.45 26.55
N LEU A 218 10.98 -13.41 25.52
CA LEU A 218 12.39 -13.74 25.64
C LEU A 218 13.10 -12.81 26.64
N GLU A 219 12.83 -11.51 26.56
CA GLU A 219 13.38 -10.51 27.48
C GLU A 219 12.94 -10.78 28.93
N GLN A 220 11.67 -11.12 29.14
CA GLN A 220 11.15 -11.49 30.46
C GLN A 220 11.81 -12.76 31.01
N ALA A 221 11.99 -13.78 30.17
CA ALA A 221 12.65 -15.02 30.56
C ALA A 221 14.14 -14.81 30.93
N ARG A 222 14.86 -13.98 30.16
CA ARG A 222 16.25 -13.60 30.48
C ARG A 222 16.35 -12.89 31.82
N ASN A 223 15.50 -11.90 32.05
CA ASN A 223 15.47 -11.17 33.32
C ASN A 223 15.16 -12.09 34.52
N ALA A 224 14.29 -13.09 34.34
CA ALA A 224 13.98 -14.07 35.38
C ALA A 224 15.18 -14.97 35.70
N VAL A 225 15.92 -15.42 34.68
CA VAL A 225 17.15 -16.21 34.86
C VAL A 225 18.23 -15.38 35.57
N ASP A 226 18.44 -14.12 35.16
CA ASP A 226 19.41 -13.23 35.80
C ASP A 226 19.06 -12.99 37.28
N THR A 227 17.78 -12.74 37.58
CA THR A 227 17.30 -12.56 38.97
C THR A 227 17.50 -13.83 39.80
N SER A 228 17.21 -15.00 39.23
CA SER A 228 17.46 -16.29 39.89
C SER A 228 18.94 -16.52 40.17
N HIS A 229 19.81 -16.08 39.26
CA HIS A 229 21.25 -16.22 39.42
C HIS A 229 21.79 -15.32 40.54
N GLU A 230 21.36 -14.06 40.60
CA GLU A 230 21.69 -13.13 41.69
C GLU A 230 21.22 -13.65 43.05
N GLN A 231 20.00 -14.22 43.12
CA GLN A 231 19.48 -14.84 44.35
C GLN A 231 20.30 -16.06 44.78
N ALA A 232 20.74 -16.91 43.85
CA ALA A 232 21.61 -18.05 44.13
C ALA A 232 22.94 -17.60 44.73
N ILE A 233 23.58 -16.58 44.15
CA ILE A 233 24.84 -16.00 44.64
C ILE A 233 24.65 -15.44 46.06
N GLY A 234 23.57 -14.69 46.29
CA GLY A 234 23.26 -14.15 47.61
C GLY A 234 23.09 -15.24 48.66
N LEU A 235 22.31 -16.28 48.38
CA LEU A 235 22.10 -17.41 49.28
C LEU A 235 23.39 -18.21 49.54
N TYR A 236 24.27 -18.33 48.54
CA TYR A 236 25.56 -18.99 48.67
C TYR A 236 26.51 -18.20 49.58
N SER A 237 26.54 -16.87 49.42
CA SER A 237 27.32 -15.98 50.32
C SER A 237 26.79 -16.02 51.75
N GLU A 238 25.47 -15.95 51.94
CA GLU A 238 24.83 -16.10 53.25
C GLU A 238 25.21 -17.45 53.88
N ALA A 239 25.06 -18.56 53.16
CA ALA A 239 25.37 -19.90 53.64
C ALA A 239 26.84 -20.07 54.05
N ARG A 240 27.77 -19.42 53.35
CA ARG A 240 29.18 -19.37 53.75
C ARG A 240 29.39 -18.59 55.04
N SER A 241 28.80 -17.40 55.17
CA SER A 241 28.99 -16.55 56.35
C SER A 241 28.47 -17.19 57.65
N VAL A 242 27.38 -17.96 57.58
CA VAL A 242 26.84 -18.72 58.73
C VAL A 242 27.56 -20.05 58.98
N GLY A 243 28.53 -20.44 58.14
CA GLY A 243 29.32 -21.66 58.29
C GLY A 243 28.59 -22.93 57.83
N VAL A 244 27.56 -22.81 56.99
CA VAL A 244 26.82 -23.95 56.40
C VAL A 244 27.57 -24.53 55.19
N ILE A 245 28.27 -23.67 54.44
CA ILE A 245 29.10 -24.05 53.29
C ILE A 245 30.56 -23.65 53.59
N GLY A 246 31.51 -24.55 53.32
CA GLY A 246 32.94 -24.31 53.53
C GLY A 246 33.59 -23.37 52.50
N ASP A 247 34.81 -22.92 52.79
CA ASP A 247 35.54 -21.96 51.97
C ASP A 247 36.28 -22.62 50.78
N GLU A 248 35.60 -23.46 50.00
CA GLU A 248 36.15 -24.05 48.78
C GLU A 248 35.92 -23.14 47.56
N GLY A 249 36.81 -22.16 47.35
CA GLY A 249 36.91 -21.38 46.10
C GLY A 249 35.67 -20.57 45.66
N SER A 250 35.75 -19.93 44.49
CA SER A 250 34.60 -19.26 43.83
C SER A 250 34.03 -20.21 42.76
N PRO A 251 32.97 -20.98 43.07
CA PRO A 251 32.38 -21.89 42.10
C PRO A 251 31.68 -21.14 40.95
N ASN A 252 31.62 -21.79 39.78
CA ASN A 252 30.78 -21.35 38.67
C ASN A 252 29.27 -21.50 39.00
N ALA A 253 28.38 -20.99 38.15
CA ALA A 253 26.93 -20.99 38.38
C ALA A 253 26.35 -22.36 38.78
N ASP A 254 26.76 -23.43 38.11
CA ASP A 254 26.34 -24.80 38.44
C ASP A 254 26.93 -25.30 39.76
N GLY A 255 28.18 -24.90 40.07
CA GLY A 255 28.82 -25.18 41.35
C GLY A 255 28.13 -24.50 42.53
N ILE A 256 27.62 -23.27 42.34
CA ILE A 256 26.81 -22.56 43.35
C ILE A 256 25.53 -23.35 43.65
N ILE A 257 24.79 -23.77 42.63
CA ILE A 257 23.55 -24.54 42.81
C ILE A 257 23.82 -25.89 43.48
N ASN A 258 24.91 -26.57 43.12
CA ASN A 258 25.29 -27.83 43.76
C ASN A 258 25.69 -27.64 45.23
N ALA A 259 26.42 -26.56 45.57
CA ALA A 259 26.76 -26.25 46.94
C ALA A 259 25.53 -25.90 47.79
N LEU A 260 24.58 -25.14 47.23
CA LEU A 260 23.28 -24.87 47.85
C LEU A 260 22.47 -26.15 48.07
N ARG A 261 22.52 -27.10 47.14
CA ARG A 261 21.87 -28.41 47.29
C ARG A 261 22.50 -29.22 48.42
N SER A 262 23.83 -29.21 48.55
CA SER A 262 24.55 -29.85 49.65
C SER A 262 24.22 -29.21 51.02
N ALA A 263 24.01 -27.90 51.05
CA ALA A 263 23.64 -27.16 52.26
C ALA A 263 22.30 -27.62 52.89
N LEU A 264 21.39 -28.21 52.11
CA LEU A 264 20.13 -28.78 52.61
C LEU A 264 20.33 -29.98 53.54
N SER A 265 21.50 -30.62 53.50
CA SER A 265 21.84 -31.77 54.35
C SER A 265 22.58 -31.39 55.65
N TRP A 266 22.78 -30.10 55.89
CA TRP A 266 23.52 -29.56 57.02
C TRP A 266 22.89 -29.94 58.38
N LYS A 267 23.75 -30.15 59.39
CA LYS A 267 23.37 -30.44 60.78
C LYS A 267 24.10 -29.51 61.76
N PRO A 268 23.51 -29.21 62.94
CA PRO A 268 24.12 -28.30 63.90
C PRO A 268 25.37 -28.90 64.55
N GLU A 269 26.53 -28.25 64.37
CA GLU A 269 27.78 -28.56 65.09
C GLU A 269 28.32 -27.32 65.83
N LYS A 270 29.33 -27.51 66.70
CA LYS A 270 29.99 -26.42 67.44
C LYS A 270 30.93 -25.66 66.51
N VAL A 271 30.67 -24.36 66.38
CA VAL A 271 31.28 -23.44 65.41
C VAL A 271 32.66 -22.94 65.89
N PRO A 272 33.70 -22.90 65.03
CA PRO A 272 34.91 -22.11 65.25
C PRO A 272 34.65 -20.60 65.12
N ASP A 273 35.45 -19.80 65.82
CA ASP A 273 35.40 -18.34 65.77
C ASP A 273 36.10 -17.76 64.52
N ASP A 274 35.56 -16.62 64.10
CA ASP A 274 36.10 -15.59 63.21
C ASP A 274 36.18 -15.86 61.68
N ASP A 275 35.74 -14.85 60.91
CA ASP A 275 36.68 -14.12 60.03
C ASP A 275 36.06 -12.76 59.60
N GLY A 276 36.27 -11.74 60.43
CA GLY A 276 35.94 -10.34 60.12
C GLY A 276 36.70 -9.76 58.91
N SER A 277 37.67 -10.49 58.37
CA SER A 277 38.49 -10.10 57.21
C SER A 277 37.74 -10.10 55.86
N ARG A 278 36.61 -10.81 55.77
CA ARG A 278 35.94 -11.08 54.48
C ARG A 278 35.14 -9.91 53.89
N ILE A 279 34.50 -9.11 54.75
CA ILE A 279 33.79 -7.89 54.31
C ILE A 279 34.81 -6.92 53.70
N SER A 280 35.97 -6.75 54.34
CA SER A 280 37.05 -5.89 53.86
C SER A 280 37.63 -6.36 52.51
N LEU A 281 37.79 -7.67 52.30
CA LEU A 281 38.24 -8.22 51.02
C LEU A 281 37.23 -7.95 49.88
N LEU A 282 35.93 -8.11 50.14
CA LEU A 282 34.89 -7.83 49.14
C LEU A 282 34.80 -6.33 48.80
N GLU A 283 34.96 -5.44 49.79
CA GLU A 283 35.01 -3.99 49.56
C GLU A 283 36.22 -3.59 48.70
N GLU A 284 37.39 -4.19 48.93
CA GLU A 284 38.61 -3.96 48.14
C GLU A 284 38.46 -4.45 46.70
N GLU A 285 37.90 -5.65 46.49
CA GLU A 285 37.60 -6.20 45.16
C GLU A 285 36.61 -5.33 44.37
N ILE A 286 35.54 -4.83 45.00
CA ILE A 286 34.57 -3.93 44.35
C ILE A 286 35.23 -2.61 43.96
N SER A 287 36.08 -2.06 44.83
CA SER A 287 36.83 -0.83 44.55
C SER A 287 37.72 -0.99 43.31
N GLN A 288 38.44 -2.11 43.21
CA GLN A 288 39.30 -2.43 42.08
C GLN A 288 38.48 -2.59 40.78
N LEU A 289 37.39 -3.35 40.81
CA LEU A 289 36.52 -3.54 39.64
C LEU A 289 35.90 -2.22 39.15
N ARG A 290 35.53 -1.31 40.06
CA ARG A 290 35.05 0.04 39.71
C ARG A 290 36.14 0.89 39.07
N GLN A 291 37.40 0.73 39.48
CA GLN A 291 38.54 1.38 38.83
C GLN A 291 38.74 0.86 37.41
N ASP A 292 38.78 -0.47 37.24
CA ASP A 292 38.98 -1.10 35.93
C ASP A 292 37.85 -0.72 34.94
N ARG A 293 36.59 -0.68 35.40
CA ARG A 293 35.45 -0.23 34.58
C ARG A 293 35.62 1.22 34.12
N ARG A 294 36.09 2.12 34.99
CA ARG A 294 36.34 3.52 34.63
C ARG A 294 37.42 3.64 33.56
N ASP A 295 38.50 2.86 33.69
CA ASP A 295 39.61 2.88 32.74
C ASP A 295 39.20 2.35 31.36
N ILE A 296 38.37 1.29 31.32
CA ILE A 296 37.82 0.76 30.05
C ILE A 296 36.83 1.75 29.43
N GLN A 297 35.97 2.39 30.23
CA GLN A 297 35.03 3.41 29.74
C GLN A 297 35.76 4.60 29.12
N ALA A 298 36.85 5.07 29.74
CA ALA A 298 37.68 6.13 29.19
C ALA A 298 38.29 5.74 27.82
N ARG A 299 38.64 4.46 27.62
CA ARG A 299 39.11 3.95 26.31
C ARG A 299 38.00 3.93 25.26
N ILE A 300 36.76 3.60 25.64
CA ILE A 300 35.60 3.65 24.74
C ILE A 300 35.35 5.09 24.29
N ASP A 301 35.36 6.04 25.22
CA ASP A 301 35.09 7.44 24.91
C ASP A 301 36.17 8.04 23.99
N ALA A 302 37.45 7.70 24.22
CA ALA A 302 38.55 8.05 23.33
C ALA A 302 38.40 7.43 21.93
N ALA A 303 38.04 6.15 21.84
CA ALA A 303 37.83 5.46 20.57
C ALA A 303 36.61 5.99 19.79
N ARG A 304 35.52 6.37 20.48
CA ARG A 304 34.35 7.04 19.87
C ARG A 304 34.68 8.44 19.37
N GLN A 305 35.47 9.20 20.14
CA GLN A 305 35.93 10.51 19.70
C GLN A 305 36.83 10.41 18.47
N PHE A 306 37.69 9.40 18.42
CA PHE A 306 38.49 9.08 17.24
C PHE A 306 37.60 8.70 16.04
N ALA A 307 36.63 7.80 16.22
CA ALA A 307 35.67 7.41 15.18
C ALA A 307 34.91 8.62 14.60
N LYS A 308 34.45 9.52 15.47
CA LYS A 308 33.71 10.72 15.08
C LYS A 308 34.58 11.69 14.27
N ARG A 309 35.84 11.86 14.64
CA ARG A 309 36.80 12.69 13.89
C ARG A 309 37.14 12.06 12.54
N ALA A 310 37.34 10.74 12.51
CA ALA A 310 37.58 9.99 11.27
C ALA A 310 36.39 10.09 10.30
N GLY A 311 35.15 9.92 10.79
CA GLY A 311 33.95 10.07 9.95
C GLY A 311 33.71 11.50 9.45
N GLY A 312 34.09 12.52 10.22
CA GLY A 312 34.05 13.91 9.76
C GLY A 312 35.02 14.17 8.59
N TYR A 313 36.24 13.65 8.71
CA TYR A 313 37.24 13.69 7.63
C TYR A 313 36.80 12.86 6.41
N GLU A 314 36.21 11.67 6.59
CA GLU A 314 35.68 10.85 5.49
C GLU A 314 34.57 11.58 4.73
N ASN A 315 33.62 12.21 5.41
CA ASN A 315 32.56 12.97 4.75
C ASN A 315 33.11 14.16 3.96
N GLU A 316 34.04 14.90 4.53
CA GLU A 316 34.68 16.04 3.86
C GLU A 316 35.51 15.58 2.65
N ALA A 317 36.29 14.50 2.80
CA ALA A 317 37.07 13.92 1.71
C ALA A 317 36.19 13.31 0.61
N SER A 318 35.06 12.67 0.97
CA SER A 318 34.09 12.15 0.01
C SER A 318 33.44 13.28 -0.79
N GLU A 319 33.07 14.37 -0.13
CA GLU A 319 32.49 15.54 -0.82
C GLU A 319 33.51 16.20 -1.77
N GLN A 320 34.78 16.29 -1.38
CA GLN A 320 35.85 16.77 -2.26
C GLN A 320 36.08 15.81 -3.43
N LEU A 321 36.03 14.50 -3.18
CA LEU A 321 36.17 13.48 -4.22
C LEU A 321 35.00 13.56 -5.21
N ASP A 322 33.75 13.71 -4.75
CA ASP A 322 32.58 13.86 -5.61
C ASP A 322 32.66 15.13 -6.47
N ARG A 323 33.09 16.25 -5.88
CA ARG A 323 33.32 17.51 -6.60
C ARG A 323 34.37 17.32 -7.70
N LEU A 324 35.49 16.69 -7.38
CA LEU A 324 36.58 16.43 -8.32
C LEU A 324 36.23 15.33 -9.34
N ALA A 325 35.37 14.36 -8.99
CA ALA A 325 34.92 13.26 -9.85
C ALA A 325 34.08 13.74 -11.04
N SER A 326 33.58 14.97 -11.01
CA SER A 326 33.00 15.65 -12.18
C SER A 326 33.95 15.66 -13.38
N ILE A 327 35.28 15.64 -13.16
CA ILE A 327 36.27 15.48 -14.24
C ILE A 327 36.12 14.14 -14.99
N LYS A 328 35.54 13.13 -14.35
CA LYS A 328 35.26 11.81 -14.93
C LYS A 328 33.90 11.70 -15.63
N ALA A 329 33.05 12.73 -15.55
CA ALA A 329 31.76 12.76 -16.24
C ALA A 329 31.87 13.04 -17.76
N LEU A 330 33.10 13.28 -18.23
CA LEU A 330 33.39 13.48 -19.65
C LEU A 330 33.23 12.15 -20.42
N PRO A 331 32.68 12.15 -21.64
CA PRO A 331 32.56 10.92 -22.43
C PRO A 331 33.94 10.32 -22.73
N LYS A 332 34.14 9.08 -22.27
CA LYS A 332 35.33 8.28 -22.52
C LYS A 332 35.03 7.27 -23.61
N ASN A 333 35.86 7.22 -24.65
CA ASN A 333 35.73 6.21 -25.69
C ASN A 333 36.05 4.82 -25.08
N PRO A 334 35.13 3.84 -25.13
CA PRO A 334 35.35 2.52 -24.53
C PRO A 334 36.51 1.73 -25.16
N ASP A 335 36.82 1.97 -26.44
CA ASP A 335 37.81 1.19 -27.20
C ASP A 335 39.24 1.75 -27.06
N SER A 336 39.39 3.08 -26.96
CA SER A 336 40.69 3.74 -26.83
C SER A 336 41.02 4.25 -25.43
N GLY A 337 40.00 4.39 -24.57
CA GLY A 337 40.14 4.97 -23.24
C GLY A 337 40.43 6.48 -23.23
N GLU A 338 40.37 7.16 -24.37
CA GLU A 338 40.60 8.61 -24.49
C GLU A 338 39.34 9.42 -24.15
N TRP A 339 39.53 10.62 -23.60
CA TRP A 339 38.44 11.57 -23.33
C TRP A 339 38.14 12.38 -24.59
N GLN A 340 36.90 12.35 -25.09
CA GLN A 340 36.55 13.04 -26.33
C GLN A 340 35.07 13.43 -26.41
N TRP A 341 34.78 14.73 -26.53
CA TRP A 341 33.48 15.20 -26.99
C TRP A 341 33.35 15.01 -28.51
N PRO A 342 32.14 14.81 -29.06
CA PRO A 342 31.95 14.64 -30.50
C PRO A 342 32.51 15.77 -31.38
N PHE A 343 32.82 16.93 -30.77
CA PHE A 343 33.25 18.15 -31.45
C PHE A 343 34.55 18.75 -30.88
N SER A 344 35.30 18.03 -30.04
CA SER A 344 36.56 18.52 -29.44
C SER A 344 37.78 17.69 -29.85
N GLU A 345 38.97 18.28 -29.71
CA GLU A 345 40.23 17.54 -29.79
C GLU A 345 40.31 16.48 -28.69
N ARG A 346 41.07 15.42 -28.95
CA ARG A 346 41.30 14.32 -28.01
C ARG A 346 42.04 14.85 -26.78
N ASN A 347 41.61 14.44 -25.58
CA ASN A 347 42.26 14.83 -24.32
C ASN A 347 42.44 16.36 -24.19
N LEU A 348 41.49 17.15 -24.69
CA LEU A 348 41.55 18.61 -24.69
C LEU A 348 41.95 19.14 -23.31
N ALA A 349 43.10 19.81 -23.24
CA ALA A 349 43.68 20.38 -22.03
C ALA A 349 43.97 19.40 -20.86
N MET A 350 43.94 18.09 -21.08
CA MET A 350 44.25 17.08 -20.04
C MET A 350 45.75 17.02 -19.69
N GLU A 351 46.62 17.48 -20.59
CA GLU A 351 48.06 17.66 -20.32
C GLU A 351 48.37 19.01 -19.64
N SER A 352 47.35 19.83 -19.35
CA SER A 352 47.57 21.09 -18.64
C SER A 352 48.06 20.81 -17.21
N PRO A 353 48.92 21.69 -16.64
CA PRO A 353 49.37 21.57 -15.26
C PRO A 353 48.22 21.48 -14.25
N VAL A 354 47.09 22.12 -14.56
CA VAL A 354 45.89 22.14 -13.71
C VAL A 354 45.16 20.79 -13.75
N ALA A 355 44.96 20.21 -14.94
CA ALA A 355 44.32 18.90 -15.07
C ALA A 355 45.16 17.80 -14.42
N ALA A 356 46.49 17.84 -14.61
CA ALA A 356 47.40 16.91 -13.95
C ALA A 356 47.37 17.02 -12.41
N ALA A 357 47.33 18.25 -11.88
CA ALA A 357 47.22 18.48 -10.44
C ALA A 357 45.91 17.94 -9.87
N LEU A 358 44.77 18.19 -10.53
CA LEU A 358 43.45 17.72 -10.07
C LEU A 358 43.32 16.18 -10.12
N LEU A 359 43.86 15.54 -11.16
CA LEU A 359 43.85 14.07 -11.27
C LEU A 359 44.73 13.41 -10.20
N ASN A 360 45.91 13.98 -9.93
CA ASN A 360 46.78 13.51 -8.85
C ASN A 360 46.14 13.71 -7.47
N GLU A 361 45.48 14.84 -7.24
CA GLU A 361 44.76 15.12 -6.00
C GLU A 361 43.60 14.14 -5.81
N LEU A 362 42.82 13.87 -6.87
CA LEU A 362 41.75 12.88 -6.86
C LEU A 362 42.27 11.47 -6.56
N GLU A 363 43.41 11.09 -7.13
CA GLU A 363 44.04 9.79 -6.85
C GLU A 363 44.58 9.71 -5.42
N SER A 364 45.13 10.80 -4.88
CA SER A 364 45.58 10.88 -3.49
C SER A 364 44.41 10.74 -2.51
N LEU A 365 43.34 11.51 -2.72
CA LEU A 365 42.10 11.45 -1.93
C LEU A 365 41.45 10.06 -1.97
N ASP A 366 41.40 9.41 -3.15
CA ASP A 366 40.87 8.04 -3.28
C ASP A 366 41.71 7.02 -2.48
N ARG A 367 43.04 7.14 -2.49
CA ARG A 367 43.93 6.28 -1.68
C ARG A 367 43.75 6.52 -0.18
N GLU A 368 43.69 7.78 0.25
CA GLU A 368 43.50 8.14 1.66
C GLU A 368 42.14 7.67 2.20
N LEU A 369 41.07 7.83 1.43
CA LEU A 369 39.73 7.34 1.76
C LEU A 369 39.67 5.81 1.86
N ARG A 370 40.32 5.07 0.96
CA ARG A 370 40.40 3.60 1.03
C ARG A 370 41.13 3.10 2.28
N ILE A 371 42.16 3.82 2.72
CA ILE A 371 42.89 3.50 3.96
C ILE A 371 41.99 3.77 5.18
N ALA A 372 41.27 4.89 5.19
CA ALA A 372 40.33 5.25 6.27
C ALA A 372 39.16 4.25 6.39
N THR A 373 38.49 3.98 5.27
CA THR A 373 37.37 3.01 5.20
C THR A 373 37.80 1.58 5.55
N GLY A 374 39.02 1.18 5.20
CA GLY A 374 39.57 -0.14 5.57
C GLY A 374 39.87 -0.32 7.06
N GLN A 375 40.00 0.76 7.85
CA GLN A 375 40.24 0.68 9.29
C GLN A 375 38.96 0.65 10.13
N ARG A 376 37.82 1.04 9.56
CA ARG A 376 36.52 1.13 10.24
C ARG A 376 36.02 -0.20 10.82
N PRO A 377 36.07 -1.34 10.10
CA PRO A 377 35.67 -2.63 10.66
C PRO A 377 36.53 -3.06 11.85
N LYS A 378 37.82 -2.70 11.85
CA LYS A 378 38.73 -2.98 12.97
C LYS A 378 38.40 -2.13 14.20
N LEU A 379 38.05 -0.85 13.99
CA LEU A 379 37.64 0.05 15.07
C LEU A 379 36.28 -0.36 15.66
N GLU A 380 35.33 -0.77 14.82
CA GLU A 380 34.02 -1.29 15.24
C GLU A 380 34.18 -2.61 16.03
N ALA A 381 35.03 -3.52 15.56
CA ALA A 381 35.36 -4.74 16.31
C ALA A 381 36.02 -4.44 17.66
N TYR A 382 36.95 -3.47 17.71
CA TYR A 382 37.59 -3.03 18.95
C TYR A 382 36.61 -2.36 19.94
N LEU A 383 35.69 -1.53 19.43
CA LEU A 383 34.62 -0.93 20.25
C LEU A 383 33.65 -1.99 20.79
N ALA A 384 33.30 -2.99 19.98
CA ALA A 384 32.47 -4.11 20.43
C ALA A 384 33.17 -4.91 21.54
N GLU A 385 34.48 -5.18 21.39
CA GLU A 385 35.27 -5.86 22.41
C GLU A 385 35.34 -5.07 23.73
N LEU A 386 35.60 -3.77 23.66
CA LEU A 386 35.63 -2.92 24.86
C LEU A 386 34.26 -2.82 25.53
N THR A 387 33.17 -2.74 24.75
CA THR A 387 31.81 -2.70 25.29
C THR A 387 31.49 -4.00 26.03
N SER A 388 31.83 -5.16 25.44
CA SER A 388 31.69 -6.45 26.12
C SER A 388 32.48 -6.53 27.43
N LYS A 389 33.69 -5.94 27.48
CA LYS A 389 34.48 -5.85 28.72
C LYS A 389 33.84 -4.95 29.79
N VAL A 390 33.21 -3.84 29.41
CA VAL A 390 32.45 -2.98 30.34
C VAL A 390 31.23 -3.72 30.90
N ASP A 391 30.49 -4.43 30.04
CA ASP A 391 29.33 -5.21 30.46
C ASP A 391 29.75 -6.33 31.42
N GLY A 392 30.85 -7.03 31.13
CA GLY A 392 31.45 -8.02 32.02
C GLY A 392 31.87 -7.45 33.38
N ALA A 393 32.58 -6.31 33.39
CA ALA A 393 32.98 -5.64 34.63
C ALA A 393 31.75 -5.15 35.44
N ALA A 394 30.71 -4.65 34.77
CA ALA A 394 29.47 -4.25 35.42
C ALA A 394 28.72 -5.43 36.04
N GLY A 395 28.75 -6.61 35.39
CA GLY A 395 28.23 -7.85 35.95
C GLY A 395 29.00 -8.31 37.19
N ALA A 396 30.35 -8.30 37.13
CA ALA A 396 31.20 -8.67 38.26
C ALA A 396 31.02 -7.75 39.48
N ILE A 397 30.86 -6.44 39.26
CA ILE A 397 30.55 -5.47 40.34
C ILE A 397 29.21 -5.83 40.99
N ARG A 398 28.15 -6.06 40.21
CA ARG A 398 26.84 -6.44 40.75
C ARG A 398 26.90 -7.73 41.56
N GLN A 399 27.60 -8.74 41.05
CA GLN A 399 27.81 -10.00 41.75
C GLN A 399 28.49 -9.79 43.12
N LYS A 400 29.57 -9.01 43.16
CA LYS A 400 30.30 -8.73 44.40
C LYS A 400 29.53 -7.85 45.38
N GLU A 401 28.75 -6.88 44.90
CA GLU A 401 27.85 -6.07 45.73
C GLU A 401 26.75 -6.93 46.38
N ALA A 402 26.20 -7.91 45.64
CA ALA A 402 25.26 -8.88 46.19
C ALA A 402 25.92 -9.78 47.25
N GLU A 403 27.15 -10.28 47.00
CA GLU A 403 27.93 -11.05 47.97
C GLU A 403 28.18 -10.27 49.27
N LEU A 404 28.54 -8.98 49.15
CA LEU A 404 28.81 -8.07 50.27
C LEU A 404 27.54 -7.80 51.09
N SER A 405 26.42 -7.47 50.43
CA SER A 405 25.15 -7.23 51.12
C SER A 405 24.69 -8.46 51.89
N ALA A 406 24.81 -9.65 51.29
CA ALA A 406 24.48 -10.93 51.92
C ALA A 406 25.35 -11.19 53.16
N ALA A 407 26.67 -10.96 53.05
CA ALA A 407 27.60 -11.15 54.16
C ALA A 407 27.29 -10.20 55.35
N ILE A 408 26.96 -8.94 55.08
CA ILE A 408 26.57 -7.96 56.12
C ILE A 408 25.28 -8.39 56.83
N SER A 409 24.23 -8.72 56.08
CA SER A 409 22.94 -9.15 56.64
C SER A 409 23.06 -10.41 57.50
N ALA A 410 23.90 -11.37 57.08
CA ALA A 410 24.15 -12.56 57.87
C ALA A 410 24.91 -12.26 59.17
N ASN A 411 25.89 -11.36 59.15
CA ASN A 411 26.65 -10.97 60.34
C ASN A 411 25.76 -10.20 61.36
N GLU A 412 24.86 -9.36 60.87
CA GLU A 412 23.82 -8.70 61.69
C GLU A 412 22.85 -9.71 62.32
N ALA A 413 22.40 -10.71 61.55
CA ALA A 413 21.50 -11.75 62.04
C ALA A 413 22.15 -12.63 63.12
N ILE A 414 23.45 -12.93 62.99
CA ILE A 414 24.25 -13.63 64.00
C ILE A 414 24.32 -12.81 65.30
N SER A 415 24.59 -11.49 65.17
CA SER A 415 24.68 -10.56 66.31
C SER A 415 23.34 -10.41 67.06
N GLN A 416 22.21 -10.33 66.35
CA GLN A 416 20.88 -10.18 66.96
C GLN A 416 20.35 -11.45 67.62
N MET A 417 20.65 -12.64 67.08
CA MET A 417 20.05 -13.90 67.54
C MET A 417 20.84 -14.60 68.66
N GLY A 418 22.10 -14.24 68.88
CA GLY A 418 22.96 -14.82 69.94
C GLY A 418 23.29 -16.32 69.76
N ASN A 419 22.80 -16.98 68.70
CA ASN A 419 23.04 -18.38 68.40
C ASN A 419 23.17 -18.62 66.88
N ARG A 420 24.39 -18.90 66.43
CA ARG A 420 24.76 -19.09 65.02
C ARG A 420 24.06 -20.28 64.36
N ASN A 421 23.67 -21.30 65.13
CA ASN A 421 22.92 -22.46 64.61
C ASN A 421 21.48 -22.11 64.21
N ASN A 422 20.86 -21.12 64.84
CA ASN A 422 19.52 -20.65 64.45
C ASN A 422 19.59 -19.82 63.16
N ALA A 423 20.63 -19.00 63.00
CA ALA A 423 20.89 -18.26 61.76
C ALA A 423 21.15 -19.23 60.59
N ALA A 424 21.97 -20.28 60.83
CA ALA A 424 22.22 -21.34 59.87
C ALA A 424 20.94 -22.08 59.44
N ALA A 425 20.08 -22.48 60.39
CA ALA A 425 18.81 -23.14 60.09
C ALA A 425 17.86 -22.26 59.23
N ARG A 426 17.83 -20.94 59.47
CA ARG A 426 17.03 -19.99 58.67
C ARG A 426 17.54 -19.86 57.24
N VAL A 427 18.86 -19.81 57.06
CA VAL A 427 19.49 -19.77 55.73
C VAL A 427 19.20 -21.07 54.99
N VAL A 428 19.35 -22.24 55.61
CA VAL A 428 18.99 -23.55 55.02
C VAL A 428 17.52 -23.60 54.59
N GLY A 429 16.60 -23.05 55.39
CA GLY A 429 15.18 -22.95 55.03
C GLY A 429 14.91 -22.09 53.78
N ARG A 430 15.61 -20.95 53.64
CA ARG A 430 15.52 -20.09 52.45
C ARG A 430 16.13 -20.74 51.21
N ILE A 431 17.23 -21.50 51.39
CA ILE A 431 17.83 -22.31 50.32
C ILE A 431 16.84 -23.37 49.83
N SER A 432 16.12 -24.03 50.76
CA SER A 432 15.10 -25.02 50.40
C SER A 432 14.01 -24.42 49.51
N LEU A 433 13.46 -23.26 49.91
CA LEU A 433 12.43 -22.56 49.13
C LEU A 433 12.94 -22.13 47.75
N PHE A 434 14.17 -21.61 47.67
CA PHE A 434 14.78 -21.20 46.41
C PHE A 434 14.97 -22.37 45.43
N MET A 435 15.41 -23.52 45.95
CA MET A 435 15.59 -24.74 45.16
C MET A 435 14.26 -25.32 44.65
N GLU A 436 13.15 -25.10 45.36
CA GLU A 436 11.80 -25.46 44.90
C GLU A 436 11.28 -24.54 43.78
N THR A 437 11.73 -23.29 43.73
CA THR A 437 11.29 -22.28 42.74
C THR A 437 12.20 -22.14 41.53
N LEU A 438 13.32 -22.88 41.47
CA LEU A 438 14.28 -22.78 40.38
C LEU A 438 13.66 -23.31 39.08
N LEU A 439 13.32 -22.41 38.15
CA LEU A 439 12.70 -22.76 36.88
C LEU A 439 13.71 -23.46 35.94
N PRO A 440 13.30 -24.48 35.16
CA PRO A 440 14.17 -25.14 34.19
C PRO A 440 14.60 -24.20 33.05
N ASN A 441 15.87 -24.27 32.67
CA ASN A 441 16.48 -23.51 31.56
C ASN A 441 15.91 -23.84 30.15
N GLU A 442 14.99 -24.80 30.05
CA GLU A 442 14.40 -25.27 28.78
C GLU A 442 13.47 -24.23 28.13
N GLU A 443 12.76 -23.42 28.93
CA GLU A 443 11.84 -22.40 28.41
C GLU A 443 12.58 -21.28 27.68
N LEU A 444 13.72 -20.85 28.23
CA LEU A 444 14.58 -19.85 27.60
C LEU A 444 15.11 -20.35 26.24
N ALA A 445 15.65 -21.57 26.20
CA ALA A 445 16.15 -22.18 24.96
C ALA A 445 15.05 -22.31 23.88
N ARG A 446 13.83 -22.65 24.30
CA ARG A 446 12.66 -22.71 23.40
C ARG A 446 12.32 -21.34 22.82
N LEU A 447 12.28 -20.29 23.66
CA LEU A 447 11.99 -18.92 23.23
C LEU A 447 13.08 -18.40 22.27
N GLU A 448 14.36 -18.70 22.52
CA GLU A 448 15.46 -18.33 21.64
C GLU A 448 15.37 -18.99 20.26
N ALA A 449 15.07 -20.29 20.22
CA ALA A 449 14.88 -21.02 18.97
C ALA A 449 13.70 -20.45 18.15
N GLN A 450 12.59 -20.12 18.83
CA GLN A 450 11.43 -19.50 18.20
C GLN A 450 11.74 -18.08 17.67
N ASN A 451 12.51 -17.29 18.42
CA ASN A 451 12.94 -15.95 17.98
C ASN A 451 13.75 -16.01 16.69
N ARG A 452 14.74 -16.92 16.63
CA ARG A 452 15.56 -17.15 15.43
C ARG A 452 14.68 -17.55 14.24
N ARG A 453 13.74 -18.47 14.44
CA ARG A 453 12.82 -18.91 13.37
C ARG A 453 11.94 -17.78 12.85
N LEU A 454 11.42 -16.92 13.73
CA LEU A 454 10.58 -15.77 13.35
C LEU A 454 11.39 -14.68 12.64
N ASN A 455 12.62 -14.38 13.09
CA ASN A 455 13.53 -13.47 12.39
C ASN A 455 13.80 -13.96 10.96
N ASN A 456 14.22 -15.22 10.79
CA ASN A 456 14.51 -15.77 9.46
C ASN A 456 13.27 -15.74 8.56
N LYS A 457 12.07 -15.95 9.11
CA LYS A 457 10.82 -15.87 8.34
C LYS A 457 10.51 -14.44 7.90
N VAL A 458 10.79 -13.44 8.74
CA VAL A 458 10.65 -12.02 8.37
C VAL A 458 11.63 -11.66 7.25
N GLU A 459 12.90 -12.02 7.41
CA GLU A 459 13.96 -11.77 6.40
C GLU A 459 13.62 -12.40 5.05
N GLN A 460 13.20 -13.68 5.04
CA GLN A 460 12.76 -14.36 3.81
C GLN A 460 11.57 -13.68 3.12
N LEU A 461 10.61 -13.17 3.89
CA LEU A 461 9.45 -12.47 3.34
C LEU A 461 9.84 -11.08 2.82
N GLU A 462 10.75 -10.38 3.50
CA GLU A 462 11.30 -9.10 3.06
C GLU A 462 12.09 -9.25 1.75
N ASP A 463 12.91 -10.31 1.62
CA ASP A 463 13.64 -10.62 0.39
C ASP A 463 12.70 -10.96 -0.79
N GLN A 464 11.65 -11.76 -0.53
CA GLN A 464 10.65 -12.12 -1.55
C GLN A 464 9.88 -10.89 -2.05
N ILE A 465 9.59 -9.93 -1.17
CA ILE A 465 8.97 -8.65 -1.54
C ILE A 465 9.97 -7.75 -2.26
N GLY A 466 11.24 -7.73 -1.83
CA GLY A 466 12.30 -6.93 -2.46
C GLY A 466 12.64 -7.38 -3.88
N ALA A 467 12.45 -8.66 -4.20
CA ALA A 467 12.62 -9.21 -5.55
C ALA A 467 11.41 -9.00 -6.48
N ASP A 468 10.29 -8.50 -5.96
CA ASP A 468 9.07 -8.24 -6.74
C ASP A 468 9.12 -6.88 -7.45
N ASP A 469 9.16 -6.92 -8.79
CA ASP A 469 9.21 -5.74 -9.66
C ASP A 469 7.83 -5.11 -9.92
N SER A 470 6.77 -5.58 -9.24
CA SER A 470 5.40 -5.11 -9.42
C SER A 470 5.22 -3.59 -9.26
N ASP A 471 5.93 -2.97 -8.31
CA ASP A 471 5.86 -1.51 -8.10
C ASP A 471 6.51 -0.72 -9.23
N GLU A 472 7.64 -1.20 -9.75
CA GLU A 472 8.32 -0.59 -10.90
C GLU A 472 7.46 -0.72 -12.15
N ARG A 473 6.86 -1.90 -12.36
CA ARG A 473 5.89 -2.14 -13.43
C ARG A 473 4.67 -1.23 -13.30
N LEU A 474 4.05 -1.14 -12.12
CA LEU A 474 2.90 -0.26 -11.88
C LEU A 474 3.27 1.20 -12.15
N THR A 475 4.42 1.64 -11.65
CA THR A 475 4.94 3.00 -11.88
C THR A 475 5.13 3.27 -13.37
N SER A 476 5.75 2.32 -14.09
CA SER A 476 5.91 2.40 -15.55
C SER A 476 4.56 2.50 -16.27
N ILE A 477 3.58 1.69 -15.89
CA ILE A 477 2.22 1.74 -16.45
C ILE A 477 1.56 3.09 -16.19
N LEU A 478 1.61 3.58 -14.94
CA LEU A 478 1.03 4.88 -14.57
C LEU A 478 1.71 6.03 -15.31
N ASN A 479 3.02 5.96 -15.56
CA ASN A 479 3.74 6.95 -16.36
C ASN A 479 3.27 6.94 -17.84
N ASN A 480 3.06 5.76 -18.43
CA ASN A 480 2.51 5.64 -19.79
C ASN A 480 1.09 6.22 -19.90
N ILE A 481 0.24 5.96 -18.89
CA ILE A 481 -1.10 6.56 -18.81
C ILE A 481 -0.98 8.08 -18.66
N SER A 482 -0.10 8.55 -17.78
CA SER A 482 0.12 9.98 -17.50
C SER A 482 0.61 10.77 -18.71
N ALA A 483 1.45 10.17 -19.56
CA ALA A 483 1.88 10.78 -20.81
C ALA A 483 0.71 11.01 -21.78
N ASN A 484 -0.18 10.02 -21.92
CA ASN A 484 -1.38 10.15 -22.76
C ASN A 484 -2.41 11.10 -22.15
N LEU A 485 -2.56 11.09 -20.82
CA LEU A 485 -3.37 12.05 -20.06
C LEU A 485 -2.93 13.48 -20.41
N SER A 486 -1.64 13.79 -20.26
CA SER A 486 -1.08 15.12 -20.58
C SER A 486 -1.37 15.53 -22.03
N ARG A 487 -1.23 14.59 -22.97
CA ARG A 487 -1.53 14.82 -24.39
C ARG A 487 -3.00 15.14 -24.64
N TYR A 488 -3.94 14.46 -23.98
CA TYR A 488 -5.36 14.79 -24.12
C TYR A 488 -5.70 16.14 -23.48
N ILE A 489 -5.12 16.47 -22.33
CA ILE A 489 -5.29 17.78 -21.69
C ILE A 489 -4.88 18.92 -22.64
N GLN A 490 -3.78 18.73 -23.39
CA GLN A 490 -3.37 19.65 -24.46
C GLN A 490 -4.36 19.72 -25.61
N LYS A 491 -4.89 18.59 -26.08
CA LYS A 491 -5.90 18.57 -27.16
C LYS A 491 -7.22 19.24 -26.74
N PHE A 492 -7.58 19.18 -25.45
CA PHE A 492 -8.73 19.88 -24.89
C PHE A 492 -8.48 21.37 -24.63
N ASP A 493 -7.23 21.85 -24.78
CA ASP A 493 -6.86 23.25 -24.57
C ASP A 493 -7.14 23.76 -23.14
N ALA A 494 -6.94 22.88 -22.16
CA ALA A 494 -7.17 23.21 -20.75
C ALA A 494 -6.06 24.11 -20.20
N GLU A 495 -6.37 24.88 -19.15
CA GLU A 495 -5.49 25.88 -18.54
C GLU A 495 -4.11 25.33 -18.13
N PHE A 496 -4.06 24.10 -17.60
CA PHE A 496 -2.82 23.45 -17.14
C PHE A 496 -2.13 22.59 -18.21
N SER A 497 -2.55 22.68 -19.48
CA SER A 497 -1.95 21.96 -20.61
C SER A 497 -0.44 22.14 -20.84
N PRO A 498 0.22 23.25 -20.43
CA PRO A 498 1.66 23.39 -20.56
C PRO A 498 2.47 22.51 -19.59
N TYR A 499 1.84 21.95 -18.55
CA TYR A 499 2.54 21.21 -17.50
C TYR A 499 2.30 19.70 -17.63
N PRO A 500 3.30 18.85 -17.31
CA PRO A 500 3.09 17.41 -17.18
C PRO A 500 2.00 17.11 -16.14
N ALA A 501 1.03 16.30 -16.53
CA ALA A 501 -0.03 15.80 -15.68
C ALA A 501 0.17 14.31 -15.42
N ARG A 502 0.09 13.90 -14.16
CA ARG A 502 0.19 12.50 -13.78
C ARG A 502 -0.98 12.01 -12.95
N LEU A 503 -1.36 10.76 -13.21
CA LEU A 503 -2.36 10.06 -12.40
C LEU A 503 -1.71 9.61 -11.09
N ASN A 504 -2.16 10.16 -9.97
CA ASN A 504 -1.68 9.80 -8.65
C ASN A 504 -2.61 8.77 -8.01
N LEU A 505 -2.22 7.49 -8.02
CA LEU A 505 -3.01 6.40 -7.44
C LEU A 505 -3.21 6.52 -5.91
N PRO A 506 -2.21 6.89 -5.09
CA PRO A 506 -2.42 7.07 -3.66
C PRO A 506 -3.49 8.13 -3.32
N GLN A 507 -3.49 9.26 -4.01
CA GLN A 507 -4.45 10.36 -3.79
C GLN A 507 -5.72 10.26 -4.65
N LEU A 508 -5.75 9.34 -5.62
CA LEU A 508 -6.86 9.16 -6.58
C LEU A 508 -7.24 10.47 -7.30
N THR A 509 -6.22 11.18 -7.79
CA THR A 509 -6.41 12.47 -8.45
C THR A 509 -5.34 12.70 -9.52
N ILE A 510 -5.50 13.74 -10.33
CA ILE A 510 -4.46 14.22 -11.24
C ILE A 510 -3.60 15.25 -10.49
N ILE A 511 -2.28 15.15 -10.67
CA ILE A 511 -1.33 16.16 -10.21
C ILE A 511 -0.63 16.76 -11.42
N PHE A 512 -0.62 18.10 -11.48
CA PHE A 512 0.14 18.89 -12.43
C PHE A 512 1.48 19.27 -11.82
N ASP A 513 2.58 18.81 -12.42
CA ASP A 513 3.93 19.06 -11.92
C ASP A 513 4.46 20.38 -12.49
N ARG A 514 4.22 21.49 -11.76
CA ARG A 514 4.80 22.80 -12.08
C ARG A 514 6.22 22.93 -11.51
N PRO A 515 7.08 23.77 -12.10
CA PRO A 515 8.44 24.00 -11.60
C PRO A 515 8.50 24.40 -10.12
N GLU A 516 7.53 25.19 -9.64
CA GLU A 516 7.54 25.68 -8.27
C GLU A 516 6.93 24.69 -7.27
N ARG A 517 5.87 23.98 -7.66
CA ARG A 517 5.14 23.03 -6.80
C ARG A 517 4.18 22.14 -7.59
N PRO A 518 3.92 20.91 -7.12
CA PRO A 518 2.81 20.11 -7.65
C PRO A 518 1.46 20.74 -7.30
N VAL A 519 0.52 20.74 -8.26
CA VAL A 519 -0.84 21.23 -8.10
C VAL A 519 -1.82 20.06 -8.32
N PRO A 520 -2.53 19.58 -7.29
CA PRO A 520 -3.59 18.60 -7.47
C PRO A 520 -4.82 19.23 -8.14
N MET A 521 -5.58 18.43 -8.89
CA MET A 521 -6.80 18.84 -9.59
C MET A 521 -7.80 19.61 -8.71
N GLY A 522 -7.97 19.22 -7.44
CA GLY A 522 -8.87 19.92 -6.51
C GLY A 522 -8.48 21.37 -6.19
N ARG A 523 -7.28 21.80 -6.59
CA ARG A 523 -6.79 23.18 -6.45
C ARG A 523 -6.80 23.96 -7.78
N THR A 524 -7.30 23.39 -8.86
CA THR A 524 -7.51 24.10 -10.15
C THR A 524 -8.93 24.68 -10.22
N GLY A 525 -9.13 25.70 -11.06
CA GLY A 525 -10.44 26.32 -11.30
C GLY A 525 -11.02 25.94 -12.67
N GLY A 526 -12.32 26.19 -12.85
CA GLY A 526 -13.03 26.07 -14.13
C GLY A 526 -13.66 24.70 -14.37
N GLY A 527 -14.98 24.67 -14.58
CA GLY A 527 -15.70 23.44 -14.91
C GLY A 527 -15.23 22.81 -16.23
N GLU A 528 -14.90 23.64 -17.22
CA GLU A 528 -14.33 23.22 -18.51
C GLU A 528 -12.97 22.52 -18.35
N ASN A 529 -12.13 23.04 -17.46
CA ASN A 529 -10.85 22.42 -17.12
C ASN A 529 -11.06 21.07 -16.44
N HIS A 530 -11.97 20.98 -15.46
CA HIS A 530 -12.27 19.72 -14.78
C HIS A 530 -12.81 18.67 -15.76
N LEU A 531 -13.74 19.04 -16.65
CA LEU A 531 -14.21 18.19 -17.75
C LEU A 531 -13.04 17.64 -18.57
N ALA A 532 -12.14 18.53 -19.01
CA ALA A 532 -10.97 18.13 -19.79
C ALA A 532 -10.08 17.13 -19.03
N TYR A 533 -9.86 17.36 -17.73
CA TYR A 533 -9.03 16.48 -16.89
C TYR A 533 -9.66 15.10 -16.69
N HIS A 534 -10.95 15.04 -16.38
CA HIS A 534 -11.72 13.80 -16.23
C HIS A 534 -11.69 12.95 -17.49
N LEU A 535 -12.04 13.55 -18.64
CA LEU A 535 -12.05 12.83 -19.90
C LEU A 535 -10.64 12.42 -20.32
N SER A 536 -9.64 13.27 -20.12
CA SER A 536 -8.25 12.93 -20.42
C SER A 536 -7.77 11.71 -19.62
N ALA A 537 -8.12 11.61 -18.32
CA ALA A 537 -7.74 10.48 -17.49
C ALA A 537 -8.37 9.17 -17.96
N LEU A 538 -9.67 9.21 -18.22
CA LEU A 538 -10.39 8.01 -18.64
C LEU A 538 -10.01 7.56 -20.04
N LEU A 539 -9.87 8.48 -20.99
CA LEU A 539 -9.40 8.14 -22.34
C LEU A 539 -7.99 7.57 -22.30
N ALA A 540 -7.08 8.13 -21.50
CA ALA A 540 -5.73 7.60 -21.35
C ALA A 540 -5.70 6.20 -20.71
N LEU A 541 -6.53 5.97 -19.68
CA LEU A 541 -6.67 4.66 -19.04
C LEU A 541 -7.24 3.62 -20.00
N HIS A 542 -8.30 3.96 -20.73
CA HIS A 542 -8.92 3.09 -21.74
C HIS A 542 -8.00 2.82 -22.93
N LEU A 543 -7.24 3.82 -23.38
CA LEU A 543 -6.20 3.63 -24.41
C LEU A 543 -5.16 2.60 -23.96
N PHE A 544 -4.63 2.75 -22.75
CA PHE A 544 -3.66 1.81 -22.20
C PHE A 544 -4.27 0.41 -22.08
N ALA A 545 -5.48 0.31 -21.52
CA ALA A 545 -6.16 -0.96 -21.34
C ALA A 545 -6.41 -1.68 -22.68
N ALA A 546 -6.87 -0.95 -23.70
CA ALA A 546 -7.15 -1.52 -25.01
C ALA A 546 -5.89 -1.97 -25.75
N LYS A 547 -4.81 -1.17 -25.69
CA LYS A 547 -3.52 -1.51 -26.34
C LYS A 547 -2.79 -2.67 -25.68
N ASN A 548 -3.03 -2.89 -24.38
CA ASN A 548 -2.34 -3.92 -23.60
C ASN A 548 -3.27 -5.08 -23.21
N ASN A 549 -4.44 -5.22 -23.85
CA ASN A 549 -5.43 -6.28 -23.59
C ASN A 549 -5.78 -6.46 -22.10
N ARG A 550 -5.98 -5.35 -21.40
CA ARG A 550 -6.38 -5.35 -19.99
C ARG A 550 -7.88 -5.54 -19.84
N PRO A 551 -8.35 -6.22 -18.77
CA PRO A 551 -9.74 -6.67 -18.62
C PRO A 551 -10.71 -5.56 -18.19
N ILE A 552 -10.65 -4.41 -18.86
CA ILE A 552 -11.59 -3.29 -18.70
C ILE A 552 -12.54 -3.29 -19.92
N PRO A 553 -13.87 -3.18 -19.72
CA PRO A 553 -14.81 -3.10 -20.84
C PRO A 553 -14.44 -1.98 -21.82
N ARG A 554 -14.64 -2.22 -23.12
CA ARG A 554 -14.28 -1.29 -24.20
C ARG A 554 -15.42 -0.32 -24.51
N PHE A 555 -16.02 0.22 -23.46
CA PHE A 555 -16.99 1.29 -23.56
C PHE A 555 -16.79 2.33 -22.46
N LEU A 556 -17.23 3.56 -22.71
CA LEU A 556 -17.31 4.62 -21.70
C LEU A 556 -18.60 5.40 -21.94
N MET A 557 -19.35 5.61 -20.85
CA MET A 557 -20.58 6.41 -20.87
C MET A 557 -20.36 7.76 -20.20
N ILE A 558 -20.71 8.82 -20.91
CA ILE A 558 -20.50 10.21 -20.51
C ILE A 558 -21.85 10.92 -20.49
N ASP A 559 -22.22 11.45 -19.34
CA ASP A 559 -23.51 12.10 -19.14
C ASP A 559 -23.34 13.62 -19.11
N GLN A 560 -23.93 14.28 -20.11
CA GLN A 560 -24.08 15.72 -20.25
C GLN A 560 -22.76 16.51 -20.14
N PRO A 561 -21.73 16.14 -20.93
CA PRO A 561 -20.42 16.79 -20.82
C PRO A 561 -20.42 18.25 -21.20
N THR A 562 -21.33 18.72 -22.06
CA THR A 562 -21.26 20.09 -22.57
C THR A 562 -21.84 21.15 -21.63
N GLN A 563 -22.44 20.78 -20.49
CA GLN A 563 -23.07 21.73 -19.56
C GLN A 563 -22.16 22.92 -19.19
N VAL A 564 -20.86 22.67 -19.06
CA VAL A 564 -19.84 23.68 -18.70
C VAL A 564 -19.59 24.73 -19.78
N TYR A 565 -19.98 24.45 -21.02
CA TYR A 565 -19.81 25.34 -22.18
C TYR A 565 -21.03 26.22 -22.46
N PHE A 566 -22.03 26.20 -21.57
CA PHE A 566 -23.21 27.07 -21.65
C PHE A 566 -23.11 28.22 -20.63
N PRO A 567 -23.65 29.42 -20.93
CA PRO A 567 -23.61 30.58 -20.04
C PRO A 567 -24.24 30.34 -18.66
N SER A 568 -25.23 29.45 -18.58
CA SER A 568 -25.85 29.06 -17.32
C SER A 568 -26.54 27.70 -17.45
N GLU A 569 -26.76 27.03 -16.30
CA GLU A 569 -27.51 25.76 -16.24
C GLU A 569 -28.95 25.90 -16.72
N GLN A 570 -29.57 27.07 -16.54
CA GLN A 570 -30.92 27.34 -17.02
C GLN A 570 -30.97 27.31 -18.55
N VAL A 571 -30.04 28.02 -19.20
CA VAL A 571 -29.92 28.04 -20.67
C VAL A 571 -29.64 26.62 -21.21
N TYR A 572 -28.75 25.87 -20.53
CA TYR A 572 -28.49 24.48 -20.88
C TYR A 572 -29.73 23.58 -20.75
N SER A 573 -30.51 23.75 -19.68
CA SER A 573 -31.71 22.93 -19.41
C SER A 573 -32.87 23.25 -20.35
N ASP A 574 -32.94 24.48 -20.85
CA ASP A 574 -33.93 24.96 -21.82
C ASP A 574 -33.59 24.58 -23.28
N ALA A 575 -32.35 24.13 -23.51
CA ALA A 575 -31.94 23.53 -24.77
C ALA A 575 -32.74 22.23 -24.99
N ASP A 576 -33.48 22.18 -26.10
CA ASP A 576 -34.41 21.09 -26.37
C ASP A 576 -33.83 19.96 -27.22
N GLY A 577 -32.51 19.92 -27.40
CA GLY A 577 -31.89 19.01 -28.36
C GLY A 577 -31.93 19.51 -29.79
N SER A 578 -32.44 20.71 -30.06
CA SER A 578 -32.39 21.29 -31.40
C SER A 578 -31.01 21.88 -31.70
N VAL A 579 -30.65 21.81 -32.98
CA VAL A 579 -29.43 22.42 -33.51
C VAL A 579 -29.45 23.94 -33.30
N GLN A 580 -30.59 24.58 -33.56
CA GLN A 580 -30.72 26.04 -33.54
C GLN A 580 -30.47 26.60 -32.13
N LYS A 581 -31.02 25.98 -31.09
CA LYS A 581 -30.78 26.44 -29.71
C LYS A 581 -29.35 26.17 -29.26
N THR A 582 -28.82 25.00 -29.60
CA THR A 582 -27.43 24.64 -29.25
C THR A 582 -26.45 25.68 -29.81
N GLU A 583 -26.61 26.05 -31.08
CA GLU A 583 -25.71 26.99 -31.75
C GLU A 583 -25.89 28.45 -31.37
N ALA A 584 -27.04 28.81 -30.79
CA ALA A 584 -27.27 30.15 -30.28
C ALA A 584 -26.59 30.38 -28.92
N ASP A 585 -26.56 29.33 -28.09
CA ASP A 585 -26.35 29.50 -26.65
C ASP A 585 -25.04 28.89 -26.13
N ALA A 586 -24.41 27.95 -26.85
CA ALA A 586 -23.19 27.27 -26.38
C ALA A 586 -21.91 27.87 -26.98
N ASP A 587 -20.78 27.67 -26.29
CA ASP A 587 -19.45 27.76 -26.94
C ASP A 587 -19.29 26.60 -27.93
N LEU A 588 -19.64 26.88 -29.20
CA LEU A 588 -19.61 25.88 -30.26
C LEU A 588 -18.23 25.34 -30.57
N ASP A 589 -17.18 26.13 -30.39
CA ASP A 589 -15.81 25.69 -30.69
C ASP A 589 -15.34 24.69 -29.63
N ALA A 590 -15.68 24.93 -28.37
CA ALA A 590 -15.41 23.99 -27.29
C ALA A 590 -16.24 22.69 -27.42
N VAL A 591 -17.54 22.81 -27.72
CA VAL A 591 -18.43 21.65 -27.93
C VAL A 591 -17.96 20.79 -29.11
N ARG A 592 -17.63 21.41 -30.26
CA ARG A 592 -17.09 20.67 -31.42
C ARG A 592 -15.78 19.98 -31.08
N ARG A 593 -14.85 20.67 -30.42
CA ARG A 593 -13.54 20.12 -30.04
C ARG A 593 -13.69 18.88 -29.15
N LEU A 594 -14.58 18.93 -28.17
CA LEU A 594 -14.91 17.79 -27.32
C LEU A 594 -15.35 16.58 -28.16
N PHE A 595 -16.39 16.74 -28.96
CA PHE A 595 -16.97 15.62 -29.70
C PHE A 595 -16.06 15.09 -30.82
N GLU A 596 -15.29 15.96 -31.48
CA GLU A 596 -14.27 15.54 -32.43
C GLU A 596 -13.17 14.72 -31.76
N LEU A 597 -12.72 15.09 -30.56
CA LEU A 597 -11.72 14.33 -29.82
C LEU A 597 -12.25 12.95 -29.45
N LEU A 598 -13.50 12.87 -28.97
CA LEU A 598 -14.17 11.61 -28.70
C LEU A 598 -14.31 10.73 -29.95
N LEU A 599 -14.69 11.33 -31.09
CA LEU A 599 -14.80 10.63 -32.37
C LEU A 599 -13.44 10.08 -32.80
N LYS A 600 -12.40 10.94 -32.85
CA LYS A 600 -11.02 10.56 -33.20
C LYS A 600 -10.47 9.47 -32.28
N PHE A 601 -10.80 9.51 -30.98
CA PHE A 601 -10.41 8.44 -30.05
C PHE A 601 -10.93 7.08 -30.51
N THR A 602 -12.20 7.00 -30.91
CA THR A 602 -12.84 5.74 -31.33
C THR A 602 -12.47 5.29 -32.74
N GLN A 603 -12.07 6.21 -33.61
CA GLN A 603 -11.71 5.91 -35.01
C GLN A 603 -10.22 5.65 -35.20
N ASP A 604 -9.37 6.49 -34.61
CA ASP A 604 -7.93 6.52 -34.90
C ASP A 604 -7.11 5.85 -33.80
N GLU A 605 -7.45 6.09 -32.52
CA GLU A 605 -6.60 5.69 -31.40
C GLU A 605 -6.97 4.30 -30.85
N VAL A 606 -8.26 4.02 -30.75
CA VAL A 606 -8.80 2.73 -30.29
C VAL A 606 -9.96 2.29 -31.20
N PRO A 607 -9.68 1.82 -32.44
CA PRO A 607 -10.70 1.25 -33.31
C PRO A 607 -11.53 0.19 -32.58
N GLY A 608 -12.84 0.28 -32.70
CA GLY A 608 -13.77 -0.61 -32.03
C GLY A 608 -14.11 -0.23 -30.58
N PHE A 609 -13.59 0.87 -30.02
CA PHE A 609 -14.07 1.37 -28.73
C PHE A 609 -15.46 2.00 -28.88
N GLN A 610 -16.31 1.89 -27.86
CA GLN A 610 -17.66 2.43 -27.88
C GLN A 610 -17.79 3.61 -26.90
N LEU A 611 -18.05 4.81 -27.41
CA LEU A 611 -18.45 5.94 -26.57
C LEU A 611 -19.95 6.13 -26.63
N ILE A 612 -20.59 6.30 -25.48
CA ILE A 612 -22.02 6.59 -25.36
C ILE A 612 -22.16 7.92 -24.62
N VAL A 613 -22.67 8.94 -25.29
CA VAL A 613 -22.83 10.29 -24.73
C VAL A 613 -24.31 10.65 -24.67
N THR A 614 -24.80 11.01 -23.49
CA THR A 614 -26.14 11.59 -23.31
C THR A 614 -26.02 13.11 -23.20
N GLU A 615 -26.83 13.86 -23.96
CA GLU A 615 -26.58 15.30 -24.15
C GLU A 615 -27.86 16.11 -24.48
N HIS A 616 -27.84 17.42 -24.25
CA HIS A 616 -28.77 18.42 -24.76
C HIS A 616 -28.25 19.13 -26.01
N ALA A 617 -26.94 19.36 -26.12
CA ALA A 617 -26.31 19.89 -27.33
C ALA A 617 -26.51 18.97 -28.55
N ASN A 618 -26.83 19.57 -29.70
CA ASN A 618 -26.96 18.91 -31.00
C ASN A 618 -26.27 19.75 -32.09
N LEU A 619 -25.27 19.20 -32.76
CA LEU A 619 -24.48 19.91 -33.78
C LEU A 619 -24.97 19.58 -35.19
N ARG A 620 -25.08 20.58 -36.08
CA ARG A 620 -25.48 20.34 -37.49
C ARG A 620 -24.49 19.50 -38.30
N ASP A 621 -23.26 19.36 -37.82
CA ASP A 621 -22.17 18.67 -38.48
C ASP A 621 -22.56 17.23 -38.87
N HIS A 622 -22.27 16.82 -40.11
CA HIS A 622 -22.70 15.52 -40.64
C HIS A 622 -22.21 14.34 -39.79
N TRP A 623 -20.94 14.37 -39.39
CA TRP A 623 -20.34 13.32 -38.55
C TRP A 623 -21.03 13.21 -37.18
N PHE A 624 -21.57 14.31 -36.65
CA PHE A 624 -22.31 14.32 -35.38
C PHE A 624 -23.71 13.74 -35.58
N GLN A 625 -24.39 14.15 -36.66
CA GLN A 625 -25.70 13.60 -37.03
C GLN A 625 -25.64 12.09 -37.30
N GLU A 626 -24.57 11.61 -37.93
CA GLU A 626 -24.32 10.17 -38.09
C GLU A 626 -24.09 9.46 -36.75
N ALA A 627 -23.50 10.13 -35.76
CA ALA A 627 -23.27 9.56 -34.43
C ALA A 627 -24.55 9.47 -33.57
N LEU A 628 -25.65 10.12 -33.96
CA LEU A 628 -26.92 10.02 -33.25
C LEU A 628 -27.43 8.57 -33.27
N VAL A 629 -27.84 8.10 -32.09
CA VAL A 629 -28.45 6.76 -31.93
C VAL A 629 -29.86 6.73 -32.53
N GLU A 630 -30.61 7.80 -32.31
CA GLU A 630 -31.96 8.02 -32.82
C GLU A 630 -32.26 9.53 -32.82
N GLN A 631 -33.47 9.92 -33.26
CA GLN A 631 -33.89 11.32 -33.28
C GLN A 631 -33.89 11.93 -31.87
N PRO A 632 -33.63 13.25 -31.71
CA PRO A 632 -33.58 13.91 -30.41
C PRO A 632 -34.85 13.69 -29.57
N TRP A 633 -34.69 13.46 -28.27
CA TRP A 633 -35.80 13.15 -27.37
C TRP A 633 -36.63 14.38 -27.00
N THR A 634 -37.89 14.43 -27.42
CA THR A 634 -38.81 15.58 -27.25
C THR A 634 -40.10 15.27 -26.47
N LYS A 635 -40.28 14.02 -26.00
CA LYS A 635 -41.51 13.49 -25.37
C LYS A 635 -42.73 13.53 -26.32
N PRO A 636 -42.89 12.54 -27.24
CA PRO A 636 -41.98 11.46 -27.64
C PRO A 636 -41.01 11.85 -28.79
N PRO A 637 -39.87 11.14 -29.00
CA PRO A 637 -39.43 9.97 -28.23
C PRO A 637 -38.82 10.33 -26.86
N ALA A 638 -38.85 9.38 -25.92
CA ALA A 638 -38.21 9.42 -24.60
C ALA A 638 -37.84 7.99 -24.17
N LEU A 639 -37.13 7.82 -23.04
CA LEU A 639 -36.81 6.48 -22.53
C LEU A 639 -38.07 5.69 -22.19
N VAL A 640 -38.97 6.30 -21.42
CA VAL A 640 -40.28 5.72 -21.09
C VAL A 640 -41.33 6.46 -21.91
N PRO A 641 -42.02 5.76 -22.85
CA PRO A 641 -43.11 6.35 -23.62
C PRO A 641 -44.23 6.90 -22.73
N GLU A 642 -44.87 8.00 -23.16
CA GLU A 642 -45.89 8.67 -22.35
C GLU A 642 -47.15 7.81 -22.19
N GLU A 643 -47.48 7.04 -23.23
CA GLU A 643 -48.62 6.14 -23.31
C GLU A 643 -48.56 4.95 -22.35
N TRP A 644 -47.40 4.67 -21.74
CA TRP A 644 -47.29 3.61 -20.74
C TRP A 644 -48.04 3.99 -19.47
N GLN A 645 -48.89 3.09 -18.97
CA GLN A 645 -49.64 3.32 -17.73
C GLN A 645 -48.75 3.08 -16.50
N SER A 646 -48.96 3.88 -15.46
CA SER A 646 -48.40 3.60 -14.13
C SER A 646 -49.20 2.49 -13.45
N ARG A 647 -48.54 1.75 -12.57
CA ARG A 647 -49.17 0.68 -11.79
C ARG A 647 -50.25 1.16 -10.82
#